data_AF-A0A7C1JHT5-F1
#
_entry.id   AF-A0A7C1JHT5-F1
#
_cell.length_a   1.000
_cell.length_b   1.000
_cell.length_c   1.000
_cell.angle_alpha   90.00
_cell.angle_beta   90.00
_cell.angle_gamma   90.00
#
_symmetry.space_group_name_H-M   'P 1'
#
loop_
_entity.id
_entity.type
_entity.pdbx_description
1 polymer ?
#
loop_
_entity_poly.entity_id
_entity_poly.type
_entity_poly.pdbx_seq_one_letter_code
_entity_poly.pdbx_strand_id
1 'polypeptide(L)'
;MKHHLTLIAIAAVLVGCGTPPQPPAPPTRLPTYNLGAANTTGDDIAPFLDSTSRLLYFTTDGMRDSAKTILSQGCYVPDQDFAVAIPRGNNQYDTSRLRATPLALLLSVLGNNEGNIAFVSPREGFFASGHPFEESYAHRIRILVGGLVGGTDLFHFTIGADEKLSVTNLQPLNSFYWDAHPTTATRNDTLLLIFSSDRPALTASRRTRGLSAPFRNQRSFDGRDTVFGNADLYAAFRLPNGQWTAPFNLNDALGERINSRGNEYSPFLFCSEGQPVLYFASDRRENASPTDTTLDSTLNLWAARLSVDYGQRRVIVHSLERLPTGPDTINTATHHELFPYIPPPHRTADGRATLYLASDRDDTVRHWSSAVLVRRRVDGIEIHNRGGFDLYAIPIETSCRPPRILYTVTVLDRQDPKRPVRQPLIVIESDDGARIEQNSSSVRLELKCGTTYRTRGGGLYDSVECTESSNRVLSHYAERRILERDPVFVRRVVRQQRTIIRTADTVRRPLLIPAHMKQQQSFDTAAFKTLAQMSFAIGADEQFVGIRRRSPQVMDALYARRRAQPDTIVVIANDTLIERQPQYDTVVVPVRRSLVLSELSKRGGFPACDPSNPLQSDLELFDTIYVEPQYYVFPPCSREFLYDTQFVRNVPYYQTNFWEVNTVKGFTQHLHQLQSSRYADAGFIELHRQNRYWGPDYVADLATRSARTRRWQARIEQYRRYAQYVERNYQIMTRSICDTLLPGFADMIARLPSTDDQSDKIIISVVAYSDARPIQRGTYLGDSIAYFSTYFDTVRYALEFPSSQPVIVRHGASLVGNNNDTLSKLRAYYGYQELLNRLRQCPVFADFERHGQVLLPTDVGSPDEFYARLSKSRIIIVVEGRYADTTTVAKIPSYTATRLLYVDNPEAIHRQQSGDYFSYDSVRRVDVAIHRIHYSGGMLRRPVCGCRQGE
;
A
#
# COMPACT_ATOMS: atom_id res chain seq x y z
N MET A 1 114.91 31.41 75.18
CA MET A 1 114.55 29.98 75.19
C MET A 1 113.23 29.79 74.44
N LYS A 2 113.30 29.00 73.36
CA LYS A 2 112.31 28.00 72.87
C LYS A 2 110.88 28.48 72.58
N HIS A 3 110.62 28.96 71.36
CA HIS A 3 110.03 28.22 70.20
C HIS A 3 108.50 28.29 70.22
N HIS A 4 107.84 29.18 69.46
CA HIS A 4 107.65 29.17 68.00
C HIS A 4 107.15 27.83 67.43
N LEU A 5 105.88 27.83 67.01
CA LEU A 5 105.52 27.31 65.69
C LEU A 5 104.39 28.14 65.09
N THR A 6 104.66 28.65 63.89
CA THR A 6 103.83 29.61 63.15
C THR A 6 102.90 28.85 62.23
N LEU A 7 101.66 29.29 62.04
CA LEU A 7 100.93 29.03 60.80
C LEU A 7 100.05 30.23 60.43
N ILE A 8 100.37 30.79 59.28
CA ILE A 8 99.81 32.02 58.72
C ILE A 8 98.53 31.68 57.97
N ALA A 9 97.46 32.46 58.19
CA ALA A 9 96.26 32.39 57.39
C ALA A 9 96.56 32.94 55.97
N ILE A 10 96.81 32.04 55.03
CA ILE A 10 96.94 32.40 53.61
C ILE A 10 95.53 32.60 53.04
N ALA A 11 95.21 33.84 52.68
CA ALA A 11 94.01 34.17 51.92
C ALA A 11 94.17 33.63 50.49
N ALA A 12 93.61 32.45 50.21
CA ALA A 12 93.56 31.89 48.87
C ALA A 12 92.44 32.58 48.05
N VAL A 13 92.83 33.23 46.95
CA VAL A 13 91.90 33.76 45.95
C VAL A 13 91.18 32.58 45.27
N LEU A 14 89.92 32.35 45.62
CA LEU A 14 89.04 31.49 44.84
C LEU A 14 88.53 32.29 43.63
N VAL A 15 89.08 31.98 42.46
CA VAL A 15 88.51 32.39 41.18
C VAL A 15 87.15 31.71 41.05
N GLY A 16 86.09 32.48 41.29
CA GLY A 16 84.73 32.00 41.08
C GLY A 16 84.48 31.79 39.58
N CYS A 17 84.33 30.54 39.16
CA CYS A 17 83.66 30.23 37.90
C CYS A 17 82.19 30.63 38.02
N GLY A 18 81.89 31.91 37.78
CA GLY A 18 80.53 32.37 37.62
C GLY A 18 79.89 31.62 36.45
N THR A 19 78.83 30.87 36.73
CA THR A 19 77.96 30.35 35.66
C THR A 19 77.47 31.53 34.83
N PRO A 20 77.56 31.47 33.48
CA PRO A 20 76.94 32.51 32.67
C PRO A 20 75.44 32.55 32.99
N PRO A 21 74.80 33.74 33.01
CA PRO A 21 73.37 33.83 33.23
C PRO A 21 72.66 32.96 32.19
N GLN A 22 71.76 32.08 32.63
CA GLN A 22 70.95 31.32 31.69
C GLN A 22 70.23 32.31 30.76
N PRO A 23 70.20 32.06 29.44
CA PRO A 23 69.35 32.84 28.56
C PRO A 23 67.90 32.73 29.07
N PRO A 24 67.09 33.81 28.97
CA PRO A 24 65.70 33.73 29.37
C PRO A 24 65.04 32.55 28.64
N ALA A 25 64.26 31.75 29.39
CA ALA A 25 63.53 30.63 28.82
C ALA A 25 62.71 31.13 27.62
N PRO A 26 62.68 30.38 26.49
CA PRO A 26 61.90 30.79 25.34
C PRO A 26 60.44 31.01 25.77
N PRO A 27 59.72 32.00 25.21
CA PRO A 27 58.32 32.17 25.51
C PRO A 27 57.58 30.87 25.21
N THR A 28 56.72 30.44 26.14
CA THR A 28 55.96 29.20 26.01
C THR A 28 54.45 29.47 25.96
N ARG A 29 53.71 28.55 25.34
CA ARG A 29 52.24 28.60 25.22
C ARG A 29 51.66 27.19 25.38
N LEU A 30 50.42 27.11 25.85
CA LEU A 30 49.63 25.87 25.86
C LEU A 30 49.14 25.51 24.45
N PRO A 31 48.90 24.22 24.13
CA PRO A 31 48.38 23.82 22.84
C PRO A 31 46.93 24.29 22.64
N THR A 32 46.45 24.26 21.40
CA THR A 32 45.08 24.67 21.07
C THR A 32 44.06 23.77 21.79
N TYR A 33 42.96 24.36 22.30
CA TYR A 33 41.88 23.71 23.06
C TYR A 33 42.25 23.12 24.43
N ASN A 34 43.48 23.33 24.91
CA ASN A 34 43.93 22.92 26.25
C ASN A 34 43.16 23.67 27.37
N LEU A 35 42.73 22.98 28.43
CA LEU A 35 41.99 23.58 29.55
C LEU A 35 42.86 24.37 30.56
N GLY A 36 44.19 24.34 30.38
CA GLY A 36 45.15 25.27 30.96
C GLY A 36 45.16 25.33 32.47
N ALA A 37 44.44 26.31 33.03
CA ALA A 37 44.40 26.51 34.47
C ALA A 37 43.76 25.32 35.22
N ALA A 38 42.86 24.57 34.56
CA ALA A 38 42.19 23.40 35.12
C ALA A 38 43.07 22.13 35.16
N ASN A 39 44.05 22.02 34.25
CA ASN A 39 45.00 20.91 34.25
C ASN A 39 45.96 21.00 35.45
N THR A 40 46.63 19.91 35.82
CA THR A 40 47.56 19.82 36.94
C THR A 40 49.01 19.83 36.45
N THR A 41 49.92 19.13 37.13
CA THR A 41 51.29 18.87 36.67
C THR A 41 51.57 17.36 36.56
N GLY A 42 50.52 16.54 36.49
CA GLY A 42 50.55 15.09 36.29
C GLY A 42 49.57 14.66 35.21
N ASP A 43 49.18 13.39 35.18
CA ASP A 43 48.36 12.81 34.12
C ASP A 43 46.86 13.01 34.39
N ASP A 44 46.27 14.05 33.79
CA ASP A 44 44.84 14.36 33.90
C ASP A 44 44.02 13.60 32.85
N ILE A 45 43.22 12.64 33.33
CA ILE A 45 42.49 11.68 32.47
C ILE A 45 41.03 11.52 32.86
N ALA A 46 40.25 10.89 31.97
CA ALA A 46 38.87 10.48 32.22
C ALA A 46 37.90 11.62 32.62
N PRO A 47 37.78 12.69 31.80
CA PRO A 47 36.86 13.78 32.08
C PRO A 47 35.40 13.32 32.08
N PHE A 48 34.62 13.77 33.06
CA PHE A 48 33.15 13.66 33.05
C PHE A 48 32.50 14.85 33.75
N LEU A 49 31.27 15.17 33.38
CA LEU A 49 30.49 16.26 33.98
C LEU A 49 29.35 15.70 34.82
N ASP A 50 29.25 16.15 36.08
CA ASP A 50 28.08 15.85 36.91
C ASP A 50 26.88 16.68 36.45
N SER A 51 25.85 15.97 36.02
CA SER A 51 24.54 16.51 35.61
C SER A 51 23.86 17.43 36.63
N THR A 52 24.20 17.33 37.93
CA THR A 52 23.56 18.11 39.00
C THR A 52 24.35 19.36 39.40
N SER A 53 25.67 19.29 39.49
CA SER A 53 26.53 20.42 39.87
C SER A 53 27.12 21.22 38.72
N ARG A 54 27.11 20.69 37.48
CA ARG A 54 27.82 21.25 36.30
C ARG A 54 29.33 21.40 36.50
N LEU A 55 29.92 20.63 37.41
CA LEU A 55 31.36 20.57 37.61
C LEU A 55 31.98 19.53 36.68
N LEU A 56 33.16 19.85 36.14
CA LEU A 56 34.02 18.90 35.46
C LEU A 56 34.84 18.15 36.52
N TYR A 57 34.89 16.83 36.38
CA TYR A 57 35.66 15.92 37.20
C TYR A 57 36.62 15.13 36.32
N PHE A 58 37.79 14.80 36.85
CA PHE A 58 38.81 14.01 36.17
C PHE A 58 39.72 13.33 37.20
N THR A 59 40.43 12.30 36.78
CA THR A 59 41.41 11.57 37.60
C THR A 59 42.81 12.13 37.32
N THR A 60 43.66 12.30 38.34
CA THR A 60 45.01 12.84 38.19
C THR A 60 46.00 12.29 39.22
N ASP A 61 47.29 12.25 38.89
CA ASP A 61 48.38 11.92 39.82
C ASP A 61 49.30 13.12 40.15
N GLY A 62 48.99 14.33 39.64
CA GLY A 62 49.83 15.53 39.79
C GLY A 62 49.93 16.14 41.19
N MET A 63 49.43 15.45 42.22
CA MET A 63 49.40 15.89 43.62
C MET A 63 50.41 15.07 44.45
N ARG A 64 50.96 15.65 45.53
CA ARG A 64 52.19 15.15 46.18
C ARG A 64 52.12 13.82 46.95
N ASP A 65 51.01 13.09 46.91
CA ASP A 65 50.93 11.68 47.31
C ASP A 65 50.71 10.85 46.04
N SER A 66 51.54 9.81 45.84
CA SER A 66 51.71 9.09 44.56
C SER A 66 50.58 8.11 44.21
N ALA A 67 49.33 8.56 44.29
CA ALA A 67 48.12 7.78 44.01
C ALA A 67 47.12 8.59 43.17
N LYS A 68 46.51 7.95 42.16
CA LYS A 68 45.54 8.58 41.25
C LYS A 68 44.32 9.08 42.02
N THR A 69 44.19 10.38 42.17
CA THR A 69 43.13 11.06 42.93
C THR A 69 42.12 11.71 41.97
N ILE A 70 40.83 11.59 42.24
CA ILE A 70 39.81 12.32 41.47
C ILE A 70 39.71 13.76 41.98
N LEU A 71 39.93 14.74 41.10
CA LEU A 71 39.74 16.15 41.40
C LEU A 71 38.35 16.66 40.99
N SER A 72 37.84 17.59 41.80
CA SER A 72 36.71 18.44 41.48
C SER A 72 37.20 19.88 41.28
N GLN A 73 37.33 20.34 40.04
CA GLN A 73 37.66 21.73 39.76
C GLN A 73 36.91 22.31 38.55
N GLY A 74 36.25 23.44 38.79
CA GLY A 74 35.84 24.36 37.73
C GLY A 74 34.52 24.02 37.06
N CYS A 75 33.75 25.08 36.76
CA CYS A 75 32.55 25.00 35.95
C CYS A 75 32.91 25.41 34.51
N TYR A 76 32.51 24.62 33.51
CA TYR A 76 32.48 25.08 32.14
C TYR A 76 31.09 25.67 31.84
N VAL A 77 31.05 26.98 31.66
CA VAL A 77 29.91 27.69 31.06
C VAL A 77 30.45 28.34 29.80
N PRO A 78 29.88 28.08 28.61
CA PRO A 78 30.19 28.88 27.43
C PRO A 78 30.02 30.37 27.76
N ASP A 79 31.02 31.17 27.40
CA ASP A 79 31.10 32.63 27.60
C ASP A 79 31.45 33.17 29.01
N GLN A 80 32.08 32.40 29.93
CA GLN A 80 32.68 32.97 31.16
C GLN A 80 34.09 32.46 31.51
N ASP A 81 34.90 33.36 32.10
CA ASP A 81 36.29 33.12 32.52
C ASP A 81 36.43 32.06 33.62
N PHE A 82 37.52 31.29 33.56
CA PHE A 82 37.84 30.21 34.49
C PHE A 82 38.17 30.72 35.91
N ALA A 83 37.40 30.28 36.91
CA ALA A 83 37.72 30.46 38.32
C ALA A 83 38.37 29.19 38.92
N VAL A 84 39.70 29.12 38.92
CA VAL A 84 40.46 27.99 39.48
C VAL A 84 40.82 28.23 40.95
N ALA A 85 40.33 27.35 41.83
CA ALA A 85 40.66 27.36 43.26
C ALA A 85 41.75 26.33 43.57
N ILE A 86 43.02 26.72 43.42
CA ILE A 86 44.17 25.90 43.83
C ILE A 86 44.20 25.81 45.37
N PRO A 87 44.28 24.62 45.99
CA PRO A 87 44.49 24.49 47.42
C PRO A 87 45.83 25.11 47.85
N ARG A 88 45.78 26.13 48.72
CA ARG A 88 46.99 26.76 49.26
C ARG A 88 47.56 25.99 50.46
N GLY A 89 48.34 24.95 50.16
CA GLY A 89 49.39 24.42 51.05
C GLY A 89 48.97 23.47 52.18
N ASN A 90 49.92 22.59 52.54
CA ASN A 90 50.00 21.75 53.74
C ASN A 90 48.79 20.85 54.08
N ASN A 91 48.81 19.61 53.56
CA ASN A 91 48.30 18.36 54.17
C ASN A 91 46.91 18.39 54.86
N GLN A 92 46.00 19.26 54.43
CA GLN A 92 44.58 19.16 54.73
C GLN A 92 43.81 19.19 53.41
N TYR A 93 43.21 18.06 53.08
CA TYR A 93 42.14 18.01 52.08
C TYR A 93 41.00 18.91 52.59
N ASP A 94 40.77 20.07 51.96
CA ASP A 94 39.61 20.92 52.28
C ASP A 94 38.32 20.31 51.72
N THR A 95 37.92 19.19 52.32
CA THR A 95 36.62 18.56 52.10
C THR A 95 35.47 19.40 52.65
N SER A 96 35.71 20.52 53.35
CA SER A 96 34.64 21.38 53.87
C SER A 96 33.90 22.16 52.76
N ARG A 97 34.52 22.32 51.59
CA ARG A 97 33.89 22.92 50.40
C ARG A 97 33.19 21.91 49.50
N LEU A 98 33.59 20.65 49.54
CA LEU A 98 32.76 19.56 49.04
C LEU A 98 31.57 19.41 50.01
N ARG A 99 30.43 20.01 49.67
CA ARG A 99 29.16 19.67 50.33
C ARG A 99 29.06 18.15 50.36
N ALA A 100 28.73 17.59 51.53
CA ALA A 100 28.71 16.15 51.79
C ALA A 100 27.60 15.44 51.00
N THR A 101 27.76 15.37 49.68
CA THR A 101 26.92 14.63 48.76
C THR A 101 27.47 13.21 48.63
N PRO A 102 26.64 12.20 48.35
CA PRO A 102 27.12 10.82 48.20
C PRO A 102 28.02 10.65 46.98
N LEU A 103 27.92 11.53 45.97
CA LEU A 103 28.88 11.63 44.89
C LEU A 103 30.25 12.12 45.40
N ALA A 104 30.33 13.21 46.16
CA ALA A 104 31.60 13.64 46.76
C ALA A 104 32.22 12.56 47.67
N LEU A 105 31.38 11.82 48.41
CA LEU A 105 31.80 10.68 49.21
C LEU A 105 32.38 9.55 48.35
N LEU A 106 31.67 9.14 47.28
CA LEU A 106 32.15 8.15 46.31
C LEU A 106 33.52 8.56 45.76
N LEU A 107 33.65 9.78 45.24
CA LEU A 107 34.89 10.27 44.62
C LEU A 107 36.06 10.33 45.61
N SER A 108 35.82 10.65 46.89
CA SER A 108 36.84 10.64 47.95
C SER A 108 37.39 9.26 48.32
N VAL A 109 36.71 8.19 47.89
CA VAL A 109 37.04 6.79 48.18
C VAL A 109 37.71 6.09 46.99
N LEU A 110 37.65 6.70 45.80
CA LEU A 110 38.20 6.19 44.54
C LEU A 110 39.68 6.54 44.33
N GLY A 111 40.50 6.45 45.38
CA GLY A 111 41.92 6.85 45.38
C GLY A 111 42.88 6.02 44.50
N ASN A 112 42.35 5.14 43.64
CA ASN A 112 43.04 4.44 42.55
C ASN A 112 42.05 4.09 41.43
N ASN A 113 41.30 5.09 40.95
CA ASN A 113 40.35 4.94 39.84
C ASN A 113 41.09 4.63 38.52
N GLU A 114 40.73 3.53 37.86
CA GLU A 114 41.28 3.16 36.54
C GLU A 114 40.34 3.61 35.41
N GLY A 115 40.25 4.94 35.24
CA GLY A 115 39.59 5.60 34.11
C GLY A 115 38.25 6.26 34.42
N ASN A 116 37.24 6.05 33.57
CA ASN A 116 36.02 6.88 33.54
C ASN A 116 34.84 6.31 34.33
N ILE A 117 33.95 7.21 34.75
CA ILE A 117 32.70 6.90 35.44
C ILE A 117 31.52 7.01 34.46
N ALA A 118 30.73 5.94 34.35
CA ALA A 118 29.57 5.83 33.47
C ALA A 118 28.26 6.01 34.24
N PHE A 119 27.64 7.18 34.14
CA PHE A 119 26.36 7.46 34.80
C PHE A 119 25.19 6.87 34.02
N VAL A 120 24.32 6.15 34.73
CA VAL A 120 22.98 5.74 34.28
C VAL A 120 21.95 6.82 34.63
N SER A 121 22.11 7.42 35.82
CA SER A 121 21.32 8.53 36.33
C SER A 121 22.19 9.33 37.33
N PRO A 122 21.73 10.49 37.85
CA PRO A 122 22.43 11.20 38.92
C PRO A 122 22.67 10.38 40.20
N ARG A 123 21.99 9.23 40.36
CA ARG A 123 22.06 8.35 41.53
C ARG A 123 22.49 6.92 41.21
N GLU A 124 22.93 6.63 39.99
CA GLU A 124 23.35 5.29 39.58
C GLU A 124 24.43 5.36 38.51
N GLY A 125 25.47 4.53 38.61
CA GLY A 125 26.49 4.41 37.57
C GLY A 125 27.49 3.29 37.80
N PHE A 126 28.54 3.30 36.99
CA PHE A 126 29.62 2.33 37.02
C PHE A 126 30.99 3.00 36.99
N PHE A 127 31.99 2.36 37.59
CA PHE A 127 33.41 2.78 37.54
C PHE A 127 34.31 1.54 37.59
N ALA A 128 35.62 1.70 37.49
CA ALA A 128 36.60 0.63 37.57
C ALA A 128 37.68 0.91 38.63
N SER A 129 38.12 -0.12 39.37
CA SER A 129 39.20 0.00 40.36
C SER A 129 40.12 -1.22 40.37
N GLY A 130 41.44 -0.98 40.37
CA GLY A 130 42.48 -2.01 40.47
C GLY A 130 42.86 -2.42 41.90
N HIS A 131 42.39 -1.67 42.91
CA HIS A 131 42.77 -1.90 44.31
C HIS A 131 41.55 -2.15 45.21
N PRO A 132 41.67 -3.08 46.18
CA PRO A 132 40.62 -3.28 47.16
C PRO A 132 40.57 -2.06 48.08
N PHE A 133 39.36 -1.58 48.37
CA PHE A 133 39.18 -0.45 49.29
C PHE A 133 39.71 -0.81 50.67
N GLU A 134 40.44 0.12 51.31
CA GLU A 134 41.02 -0.12 52.63
C GLU A 134 39.90 -0.44 53.65
N GLU A 135 40.05 -1.55 54.37
CA GLU A 135 39.01 -2.09 55.26
C GLU A 135 38.58 -1.06 56.33
N SER A 136 39.54 -0.27 56.83
CA SER A 136 39.30 0.81 57.80
C SER A 136 38.44 1.96 57.24
N TYR A 137 38.42 2.16 55.93
CA TYR A 137 37.57 3.13 55.24
C TYR A 137 36.22 2.50 54.87
N ALA A 138 36.21 1.32 54.26
CA ALA A 138 34.98 0.62 53.88
C ALA A 138 34.00 0.46 55.06
N HIS A 139 34.52 0.19 56.26
CA HIS A 139 33.72 0.11 57.49
C HIS A 139 33.10 1.45 57.95
N ARG A 140 33.75 2.59 57.69
CA ARG A 140 33.24 3.94 58.08
C ARG A 140 32.07 4.40 57.22
N ILE A 141 32.05 3.99 55.96
CA ILE A 141 31.03 4.35 54.95
C ILE A 141 30.06 3.20 54.62
N ARG A 142 30.20 2.03 55.27
CA ARG A 142 29.35 0.83 55.14
C ARG A 142 29.25 0.29 53.70
N ILE A 143 30.33 0.37 52.91
CA ILE A 143 30.36 -0.27 51.60
C ILE A 143 30.53 -1.79 51.75
N LEU A 144 29.63 -2.55 51.12
CA LEU A 144 29.73 -4.00 50.97
C LEU A 144 30.70 -4.35 49.83
N VAL A 145 32.00 -4.22 50.11
CA VAL A 145 33.05 -4.60 49.16
C VAL A 145 33.11 -6.12 49.06
N GLY A 146 32.46 -6.68 48.04
CA GLY A 146 32.89 -7.97 47.49
C GLY A 146 34.31 -7.83 46.97
N GLY A 147 35.23 -8.71 47.40
CA GLY A 147 36.65 -8.63 47.05
C GLY A 147 36.89 -8.67 45.53
N LEU A 148 38.05 -8.16 45.12
CA LEU A 148 38.46 -8.16 43.71
C LEU A 148 38.53 -9.58 43.14
N VAL A 149 38.15 -9.72 41.87
CA VAL A 149 38.28 -10.94 41.08
C VAL A 149 39.41 -10.84 40.06
N GLY A 150 39.59 -9.67 39.43
CA GLY A 150 40.65 -9.39 38.46
C GLY A 150 41.73 -8.43 38.94
N GLY A 151 42.57 -8.01 37.99
CA GLY A 151 43.55 -6.94 38.19
C GLY A 151 42.93 -5.54 38.15
N THR A 152 41.73 -5.42 37.57
CA THR A 152 40.85 -4.25 37.69
C THR A 152 39.42 -4.73 37.45
N ASP A 153 38.52 -4.34 38.35
CA ASP A 153 37.13 -4.79 38.37
C ASP A 153 36.17 -3.62 38.12
N LEU A 154 35.06 -3.90 37.42
CA LEU A 154 33.91 -3.00 37.30
C LEU A 154 33.06 -3.05 38.57
N PHE A 155 32.66 -1.88 39.04
CA PHE A 155 31.77 -1.71 40.18
C PHE A 155 30.51 -0.96 39.75
N HIS A 156 29.38 -1.32 40.35
CA HIS A 156 28.11 -0.61 40.25
C HIS A 156 27.89 0.19 41.52
N PHE A 157 27.51 1.46 41.40
CA PHE A 157 27.11 2.27 42.53
C PHE A 157 25.66 2.73 42.42
N THR A 158 24.98 2.82 43.56
CA THR A 158 23.68 3.46 43.71
C THR A 158 23.68 4.41 44.90
N ILE A 159 22.92 5.50 44.79
CA ILE A 159 22.70 6.47 45.85
C ILE A 159 21.23 6.38 46.24
N GLY A 160 20.96 5.90 47.46
CA GLY A 160 19.62 5.76 48.00
C GLY A 160 18.90 7.10 48.18
N ALA A 161 17.58 7.06 48.34
CA ALA A 161 16.78 8.25 48.67
C ALA A 161 17.11 8.82 50.07
N ASP A 162 17.80 8.04 50.90
CA ASP A 162 18.37 8.40 52.19
C ASP A 162 19.83 8.88 52.09
N GLU A 163 20.29 9.21 50.88
CA GLU A 163 21.65 9.65 50.54
C GLU A 163 22.74 8.64 50.97
N LYS A 164 22.40 7.34 51.12
CA LYS A 164 23.41 6.30 51.34
C LYS A 164 23.98 5.81 50.00
N LEU A 165 25.32 5.82 49.92
CA LEU A 165 26.06 5.18 48.84
C LEU A 165 26.12 3.67 49.06
N SER A 166 25.70 2.90 48.06
CA SER A 166 25.95 1.46 47.96
C SER A 166 26.86 1.21 46.76
N VAL A 167 27.88 0.37 46.92
CA VAL A 167 28.77 -0.07 45.84
C VAL A 167 28.84 -1.58 45.86
N THR A 168 28.72 -2.21 44.69
CA THR A 168 28.76 -3.66 44.50
C THR A 168 29.74 -4.03 43.39
N ASN A 169 30.49 -5.11 43.60
CA ASN A 169 31.34 -5.70 42.56
C ASN A 169 30.44 -6.43 41.54
N LEU A 170 30.64 -6.20 40.24
CA LEU A 170 29.79 -6.77 39.19
C LEU A 170 30.16 -8.23 38.86
N GLN A 171 29.84 -9.15 39.77
CA GLN A 171 29.88 -10.59 39.48
C GLN A 171 28.61 -11.04 38.73
N PRO A 172 28.70 -11.93 37.71
CA PRO A 172 29.90 -12.55 37.13
C PRO A 172 30.41 -11.82 35.88
N LEU A 173 30.22 -10.49 35.80
CA LEU A 173 30.65 -9.71 34.65
C LEU A 173 32.18 -9.56 34.64
N ASN A 174 32.76 -9.19 35.78
CA ASN A 174 34.21 -9.13 36.00
C ASN A 174 34.87 -10.49 35.82
N SER A 175 36.13 -10.47 35.42
CA SER A 175 36.97 -11.63 35.15
C SER A 175 38.27 -11.56 35.94
N PHE A 176 39.12 -12.58 35.82
CA PHE A 176 40.47 -12.57 36.44
C PHE A 176 41.47 -11.63 35.73
N TYR A 177 41.01 -10.84 34.77
CA TYR A 177 41.82 -9.99 33.89
C TYR A 177 41.61 -8.50 34.26
N TRP A 178 41.98 -7.58 33.38
CA TRP A 178 41.70 -6.14 33.54
C TRP A 178 40.36 -5.81 32.87
N ASP A 179 39.40 -5.34 33.64
CA ASP A 179 38.06 -4.96 33.20
C ASP A 179 37.75 -3.52 33.61
N ALA A 180 37.80 -2.59 32.66
CA ALA A 180 37.78 -1.17 32.96
C ALA A 180 37.08 -0.32 31.90
N HIS A 181 37.12 0.99 32.12
CA HIS A 181 36.61 2.00 31.20
C HIS A 181 35.13 1.78 30.77
N PRO A 182 34.16 1.74 31.71
CA PRO A 182 32.76 1.51 31.38
C PRO A 182 32.12 2.67 30.60
N THR A 183 31.13 2.38 29.76
CA THR A 183 30.14 3.32 29.25
C THR A 183 28.78 2.65 29.12
N THR A 184 27.69 3.40 29.30
CA THR A 184 26.35 2.83 29.51
C THR A 184 25.26 3.53 28.71
N ALA A 185 24.21 2.79 28.36
CA ALA A 185 22.98 3.29 27.77
C ALA A 185 21.78 2.48 28.27
N THR A 186 20.67 3.12 28.59
CA THR A 186 19.45 2.45 29.09
C THR A 186 18.26 2.72 28.19
N ARG A 187 17.46 1.68 27.93
CA ARG A 187 16.19 1.76 27.19
C ARG A 187 15.22 0.70 27.68
N ASN A 188 13.98 1.09 28.00
CA ASN A 188 12.91 0.20 28.45
C ASN A 188 13.38 -0.75 29.58
N ASP A 189 13.95 -0.18 30.64
CA ASP A 189 14.56 -0.85 31.81
C ASP A 189 15.68 -1.88 31.50
N THR A 190 16.08 -2.00 30.23
CA THR A 190 17.22 -2.78 29.79
C THR A 190 18.41 -1.87 29.59
N LEU A 191 19.55 -2.21 30.19
CA LEU A 191 20.76 -1.40 30.16
C LEU A 191 21.86 -2.14 29.40
N LEU A 192 22.52 -1.45 28.47
CA LEU A 192 23.73 -1.88 27.78
C LEU A 192 24.93 -1.26 28.49
N LEU A 193 25.87 -2.09 28.93
CA LEU A 193 27.19 -1.69 29.42
C LEU A 193 28.24 -2.14 28.41
N ILE A 194 29.09 -1.22 27.95
CA ILE A 194 30.27 -1.47 27.11
C ILE A 194 31.50 -1.12 27.95
N PHE A 195 32.57 -1.92 27.85
CA PHE A 195 33.79 -1.73 28.63
C PHE A 195 35.01 -2.27 27.88
N SER A 196 36.21 -1.82 28.22
CA SER A 196 37.46 -2.37 27.71
C SER A 196 37.91 -3.55 28.56
N SER A 197 38.42 -4.60 27.94
CA SER A 197 38.96 -5.76 28.65
C SER A 197 40.05 -6.48 27.86
N ASP A 198 41.11 -6.89 28.55
CA ASP A 198 42.15 -7.78 28.01
C ASP A 198 41.81 -9.27 28.21
N ARG A 199 40.59 -9.62 28.64
CA ARG A 199 40.14 -11.02 28.74
C ARG A 199 40.16 -11.71 27.36
N PRO A 200 40.59 -12.98 27.26
CA PRO A 200 40.58 -13.72 26.00
C PRO A 200 39.15 -14.13 25.59
N ALA A 201 38.69 -13.77 24.38
CA ALA A 201 37.37 -14.22 23.92
C ALA A 201 37.43 -15.68 23.43
N LEU A 202 36.98 -16.59 24.30
CA LEU A 202 36.87 -18.02 24.05
C LEU A 202 35.48 -18.35 23.46
N THR A 203 35.44 -19.03 22.31
CA THR A 203 34.18 -19.64 21.83
C THR A 203 33.81 -20.88 22.65
N ALA A 204 32.54 -21.31 22.54
CA ALA A 204 32.10 -22.64 23.02
C ALA A 204 32.90 -23.83 22.46
N SER A 205 33.69 -23.61 21.40
CA SER A 205 34.62 -24.59 20.79
C SER A 205 36.09 -24.39 21.19
N ARG A 206 36.39 -23.57 22.20
CA ARG A 206 37.74 -23.19 22.68
C ARG A 206 38.67 -22.65 21.59
N ARG A 207 38.12 -22.00 20.55
CA ARG A 207 38.91 -21.22 19.58
C ARG A 207 38.84 -19.74 19.96
N THR A 208 39.95 -19.03 19.87
CA THR A 208 40.01 -17.59 20.17
C THR A 208 39.36 -16.78 19.05
N ARG A 209 38.33 -15.99 19.37
CA ARG A 209 37.76 -14.96 18.47
C ARG A 209 38.22 -13.54 18.83
N GLY A 210 38.46 -13.29 20.11
CA GLY A 210 39.07 -12.07 20.60
C GLY A 210 40.52 -11.99 20.15
N LEU A 211 41.03 -10.76 20.03
CA LEU A 211 42.43 -10.53 19.74
C LEU A 211 43.23 -10.37 21.03
N SER A 212 42.58 -9.90 22.11
CA SER A 212 43.08 -9.87 23.49
C SER A 212 43.95 -11.07 23.89
N ALA A 213 45.21 -10.76 24.21
CA ALA A 213 46.24 -11.73 24.54
C ALA A 213 47.09 -11.28 25.77
N PRO A 214 46.49 -11.21 26.97
CA PRO A 214 46.99 -10.42 28.10
C PRO A 214 48.35 -10.88 28.64
N PHE A 215 48.66 -12.18 28.55
CA PHE A 215 49.87 -12.78 29.12
C PHE A 215 50.73 -13.53 28.10
N ARG A 216 50.54 -13.30 26.79
CA ARG A 216 51.25 -14.06 25.75
C ARG A 216 52.77 -13.78 25.67
N ASN A 217 53.25 -12.82 26.46
CA ASN A 217 54.66 -12.43 26.58
C ASN A 217 55.32 -12.77 27.93
N GLN A 218 54.80 -13.73 28.71
CA GLN A 218 55.63 -14.30 29.77
C GLN A 218 56.82 -14.99 29.09
N ARG A 219 58.04 -14.45 29.27
CA ARG A 219 59.23 -14.85 28.51
C ARG A 219 59.51 -16.36 28.62
N SER A 220 59.50 -17.05 27.48
CA SER A 220 60.46 -18.14 27.26
C SER A 220 61.87 -17.55 27.15
N PHE A 221 62.89 -18.34 27.52
CA PHE A 221 64.26 -17.88 27.75
C PHE A 221 65.05 -17.56 26.45
N ASP A 222 64.42 -17.70 25.28
CA ASP A 222 65.04 -17.75 23.94
C ASP A 222 64.79 -16.52 23.04
N GLY A 223 63.97 -15.57 23.48
CA GLY A 223 64.09 -14.15 23.08
C GLY A 223 63.82 -13.82 21.61
N ARG A 224 62.83 -14.44 20.97
CA ARG A 224 62.34 -14.03 19.63
C ARG A 224 60.83 -13.81 19.62
N ASP A 225 60.44 -12.82 18.81
CA ASP A 225 59.11 -12.24 18.62
C ASP A 225 58.52 -11.44 19.82
N THR A 226 58.16 -10.19 19.54
CA THR A 226 57.52 -9.25 20.49
C THR A 226 56.17 -8.80 19.93
N VAL A 227 55.08 -9.14 20.62
CA VAL A 227 53.72 -8.66 20.30
C VAL A 227 53.06 -8.19 21.59
N PHE A 228 52.89 -6.88 21.78
CA PHE A 228 52.26 -6.33 22.98
C PHE A 228 50.88 -6.94 23.23
N GLY A 229 50.53 -7.15 24.51
CA GLY A 229 49.17 -7.56 24.88
C GLY A 229 48.20 -6.42 24.57
N ASN A 230 46.99 -6.77 24.11
CA ASN A 230 45.97 -5.79 23.73
C ASN A 230 44.66 -5.98 24.52
N ALA A 231 43.89 -4.91 24.66
CA ALA A 231 42.51 -4.94 25.16
C ALA A 231 41.50 -4.83 24.01
N ASP A 232 40.44 -5.64 24.05
CA ASP A 232 39.28 -5.59 23.14
C ASP A 232 38.10 -4.89 23.85
N LEU A 233 37.11 -4.37 23.11
CA LEU A 233 35.82 -3.94 23.69
C LEU A 233 34.87 -5.11 23.92
N TYR A 234 34.22 -5.12 25.08
CA TYR A 234 33.20 -6.08 25.49
C TYR A 234 31.89 -5.37 25.82
N ALA A 235 30.79 -6.12 25.77
CA ALA A 235 29.47 -5.62 26.16
C ALA A 235 28.66 -6.67 26.95
N ALA A 236 27.73 -6.18 27.77
CA ALA A 236 26.73 -6.98 28.45
C ALA A 236 25.42 -6.19 28.62
N PHE A 237 24.30 -6.91 28.75
CA PHE A 237 22.99 -6.33 29.01
C PHE A 237 22.53 -6.65 30.43
N ARG A 238 22.09 -5.65 31.19
CA ARG A 238 21.27 -5.83 32.39
C ARG A 238 19.81 -5.83 31.96
N LEU A 239 19.11 -6.91 32.24
CA LEU A 239 17.70 -7.11 31.91
C LEU A 239 16.79 -6.39 32.92
N PRO A 240 15.49 -6.16 32.61
CA PRO A 240 14.55 -5.51 33.53
C PRO A 240 14.35 -6.23 34.88
N ASN A 241 14.70 -7.53 34.96
CA ASN A 241 14.70 -8.28 36.22
C ASN A 241 16.00 -8.10 37.05
N GLY A 242 16.87 -7.18 36.66
CA GLY A 242 18.16 -6.89 37.30
C GLY A 242 19.31 -7.86 36.95
N GLN A 243 19.05 -8.94 36.21
CA GLN A 243 20.08 -9.93 35.88
C GLN A 243 20.95 -9.47 34.71
N TRP A 244 22.25 -9.73 34.79
CA TRP A 244 23.21 -9.50 33.71
C TRP A 244 23.28 -10.69 32.76
N THR A 245 23.41 -10.43 31.45
CA THR A 245 23.87 -11.44 30.48
C THR A 245 25.36 -11.72 30.68
N ALA A 246 25.82 -12.87 30.21
CA ALA A 246 27.25 -13.10 30.04
C ALA A 246 27.85 -12.00 29.13
N PRO A 247 29.06 -11.50 29.43
CA PRO A 247 29.76 -10.54 28.56
C PRO A 247 30.16 -11.20 27.24
N PHE A 248 29.97 -10.48 26.15
CA PHE A 248 30.39 -10.89 24.81
C PHE A 248 31.39 -9.87 24.23
N ASN A 249 32.35 -10.37 23.44
CA ASN A 249 33.31 -9.52 22.75
C ASN A 249 32.60 -8.81 21.60
N LEU A 250 32.87 -7.52 21.37
CA LEU A 250 32.18 -6.80 20.29
C LEU A 250 32.56 -7.26 18.87
N ASN A 251 33.56 -8.14 18.67
CA ASN A 251 33.72 -8.88 17.40
C ASN A 251 32.62 -9.93 17.15
N ASP A 252 31.81 -10.30 18.16
CA ASP A 252 30.59 -11.09 17.97
C ASP A 252 29.36 -10.23 17.63
N ALA A 253 29.52 -8.89 17.55
CA ALA A 253 28.53 -8.00 16.94
C ALA A 253 28.39 -8.27 15.43
N LEU A 254 27.28 -7.84 14.84
CA LEU A 254 27.07 -7.93 13.39
C LEU A 254 27.61 -6.68 12.69
N GLY A 255 28.12 -6.83 11.47
CA GLY A 255 28.58 -5.71 10.64
C GLY A 255 30.10 -5.52 10.68
N GLU A 256 30.57 -4.28 10.81
CA GLU A 256 32.00 -3.98 10.80
C GLU A 256 32.73 -4.45 12.06
N ARG A 257 34.01 -4.80 11.87
CA ARG A 257 34.83 -5.38 12.93
C ARG A 257 35.38 -4.29 13.85
N ILE A 258 34.72 -4.07 14.98
CA ILE A 258 35.12 -3.01 15.91
C ILE A 258 36.39 -3.31 16.70
N ASN A 259 36.70 -4.56 17.09
CA ASN A 259 37.95 -4.84 17.81
C ASN A 259 39.08 -5.28 16.87
N SER A 260 40.28 -4.75 17.08
CA SER A 260 41.45 -4.91 16.21
C SER A 260 42.59 -5.66 16.90
N ARG A 261 43.75 -5.76 16.25
CA ARG A 261 44.97 -6.30 16.88
C ARG A 261 45.66 -5.28 17.77
N GLY A 262 45.25 -4.02 17.63
CA GLY A 262 45.59 -2.95 18.54
C GLY A 262 44.79 -3.04 19.83
N ASN A 263 45.01 -2.05 20.66
CA ASN A 263 44.24 -1.77 21.85
C ASN A 263 42.94 -1.05 21.49
N GLU A 264 41.89 -1.32 22.25
CA GLU A 264 40.66 -0.54 22.27
C GLU A 264 40.32 -0.09 23.69
N TYR A 265 40.53 1.20 23.95
CA TYR A 265 40.38 1.83 25.26
C TYR A 265 39.29 2.90 25.29
N SER A 266 38.84 3.22 26.51
CA SER A 266 38.02 4.39 26.83
C SER A 266 36.76 4.55 25.95
N PRO A 267 35.90 3.51 25.85
CA PRO A 267 34.64 3.61 25.11
C PRO A 267 33.72 4.67 25.75
N PHE A 268 33.05 5.45 24.91
CA PHE A 268 32.04 6.44 25.29
C PHE A 268 30.86 6.44 24.32
N LEU A 269 29.67 6.15 24.83
CA LEU A 269 28.46 5.99 24.03
C LEU A 269 27.63 7.28 23.98
N PHE A 270 27.69 7.97 22.84
CA PHE A 270 26.92 9.17 22.54
C PHE A 270 25.55 8.84 21.91
N CYS A 271 24.55 9.68 22.17
CA CYS A 271 23.21 9.63 21.56
C CYS A 271 22.48 8.27 21.68
N SER A 272 22.49 7.68 22.87
CA SER A 272 21.79 6.42 23.19
C SER A 272 20.28 6.43 22.90
N GLU A 273 19.63 7.59 22.93
CA GLU A 273 18.20 7.77 22.64
C GLU A 273 17.87 7.89 21.13
N GLY A 274 18.87 8.16 20.28
CA GLY A 274 18.72 8.44 18.86
C GLY A 274 19.50 7.46 17.99
N GLN A 275 20.48 7.99 17.24
CA GLN A 275 21.46 7.18 16.49
C GLN A 275 22.74 7.07 17.32
N PRO A 276 23.00 5.92 17.99
CA PRO A 276 24.13 5.83 18.90
C PRO A 276 25.47 5.78 18.15
N VAL A 277 26.44 6.51 18.71
CA VAL A 277 27.83 6.55 18.24
C VAL A 277 28.74 6.18 19.41
N LEU A 278 29.57 5.15 19.24
CA LEU A 278 30.59 4.77 20.21
C LEU A 278 31.91 5.41 19.82
N TYR A 279 32.35 6.38 20.61
CA TYR A 279 33.70 6.92 20.53
C TYR A 279 34.64 6.04 21.36
N PHE A 280 35.85 5.74 20.87
CA PHE A 280 36.84 4.96 21.61
C PHE A 280 38.25 5.25 21.09
N ALA A 281 39.27 4.98 21.91
CA ALA A 281 40.67 5.13 21.56
C ALA A 281 41.24 3.81 21.01
N SER A 282 42.01 3.86 19.92
CA SER A 282 42.67 2.69 19.33
C SER A 282 43.92 3.03 18.52
N ASP A 283 44.95 2.17 18.63
CA ASP A 283 46.23 2.20 17.90
C ASP A 283 46.19 1.30 16.65
N ARG A 284 44.98 0.98 16.15
CA ARG A 284 44.83 0.39 14.82
C ARG A 284 45.31 1.35 13.74
N ARG A 285 45.93 0.81 12.69
CA ARG A 285 46.22 1.58 11.49
C ARG A 285 44.98 1.78 10.63
N GLU A 286 44.91 2.95 10.03
CA GLU A 286 43.93 3.28 9.00
C GLU A 286 44.14 2.42 7.75
N ASN A 287 43.06 1.89 7.18
CA ASN A 287 43.08 0.93 6.06
C ASN A 287 43.88 -0.38 6.32
N ALA A 288 44.13 -0.74 7.58
CA ALA A 288 44.77 -2.01 7.93
C ALA A 288 43.97 -3.22 7.42
N SER A 289 44.65 -4.13 6.72
CA SER A 289 44.07 -5.44 6.40
C SER A 289 43.76 -6.21 7.70
N PRO A 290 42.71 -7.06 7.76
CA PRO A 290 42.49 -7.99 8.88
C PRO A 290 43.68 -8.93 9.16
N THR A 291 44.63 -9.04 8.23
CA THR A 291 45.87 -9.80 8.36
C THR A 291 47.10 -8.95 8.73
N ASP A 292 47.00 -7.62 8.75
CA ASP A 292 48.10 -6.70 9.10
C ASP A 292 48.44 -6.80 10.60
N THR A 293 49.71 -6.99 10.92
CA THR A 293 50.24 -7.05 12.30
C THR A 293 50.84 -5.72 12.76
N THR A 294 50.86 -4.70 11.91
CA THR A 294 51.46 -3.40 12.20
C THR A 294 50.43 -2.47 12.86
N LEU A 295 50.81 -1.91 14.01
CA LEU A 295 50.00 -0.96 14.78
C LEU A 295 50.46 0.48 14.50
N ASP A 296 49.56 1.43 14.72
CA ASP A 296 49.95 2.84 14.87
C ASP A 296 50.84 2.95 16.13
N SER A 297 51.74 3.92 16.16
CA SER A 297 52.50 4.24 17.37
C SER A 297 51.65 5.01 18.39
N THR A 298 50.47 5.49 18.00
CA THR A 298 49.59 6.34 18.81
C THR A 298 48.18 5.77 18.98
N LEU A 299 47.56 6.00 20.14
CA LEU A 299 46.12 5.78 20.30
C LEU A 299 45.38 6.96 19.69
N ASN A 300 44.45 6.68 18.80
CA ASN A 300 43.63 7.68 18.12
C ASN A 300 42.16 7.49 18.48
N LEU A 301 41.38 8.56 18.52
CA LEU A 301 39.93 8.46 18.66
C LEU A 301 39.28 8.03 17.35
N TRP A 302 38.43 7.02 17.46
CA TRP A 302 37.56 6.47 16.42
C TRP A 302 36.11 6.65 16.81
N ALA A 303 35.22 6.73 15.82
CA ALA A 303 33.78 6.70 15.99
C ALA A 303 33.19 5.49 15.28
N ALA A 304 32.45 4.66 16.01
CA ALA A 304 31.67 3.55 15.46
C ALA A 304 30.18 3.90 15.50
N ARG A 305 29.53 3.97 14.33
CA ARG A 305 28.07 4.11 14.24
C ARG A 305 27.44 2.75 14.46
N LEU A 306 26.53 2.66 15.42
CA LEU A 306 25.99 1.37 15.84
C LEU A 306 24.47 1.38 15.93
N SER A 307 23.92 0.21 16.20
CA SER A 307 22.53 0.03 16.56
C SER A 307 22.40 -1.08 17.58
N VAL A 308 21.48 -0.89 18.52
CA VAL A 308 21.26 -1.80 19.65
C VAL A 308 19.84 -2.35 19.56
N ASP A 309 19.74 -3.65 19.30
CA ASP A 309 18.50 -4.40 19.49
C ASP A 309 18.47 -4.87 20.95
N TYR A 310 17.79 -4.12 21.81
CA TYR A 310 17.64 -4.42 23.23
C TYR A 310 16.80 -5.69 23.47
N GLY A 311 15.89 -6.06 22.55
CA GLY A 311 15.05 -7.25 22.67
C GLY A 311 15.81 -8.55 22.35
N GLN A 312 16.58 -8.55 21.26
CA GLN A 312 17.46 -9.68 20.92
C GLN A 312 18.78 -9.66 21.70
N ARG A 313 19.13 -8.53 22.36
CA ARG A 313 20.39 -8.27 23.06
C ARG A 313 21.58 -8.34 22.11
N ARG A 314 21.51 -7.55 21.04
CA ARG A 314 22.50 -7.50 19.95
C ARG A 314 22.97 -6.08 19.70
N VAL A 315 24.27 -5.97 19.41
CA VAL A 315 24.89 -4.76 18.85
C VAL A 315 25.20 -5.03 17.38
N ILE A 316 24.98 -4.02 16.54
CA ILE A 316 25.31 -4.02 15.12
C ILE A 316 26.19 -2.79 14.87
N VAL A 317 27.33 -2.95 14.21
CA VAL A 317 28.27 -1.88 13.86
C VAL A 317 28.14 -1.60 12.37
N HIS A 318 27.66 -0.41 12.02
CA HIS A 318 27.34 -0.04 10.63
C HIS A 318 28.51 0.60 9.89
N SER A 319 29.34 1.35 10.60
CA SER A 319 30.56 1.98 10.06
C SER A 319 31.54 2.30 11.17
N LEU A 320 32.82 2.38 10.81
CA LEU A 320 33.91 2.77 11.70
C LEU A 320 34.78 3.85 11.01
N GLU A 321 34.97 5.00 11.66
CA GLU A 321 35.72 6.14 11.11
C GLU A 321 36.76 6.69 12.11
N ARG A 322 37.99 6.99 11.66
CA ARG A 322 39.02 7.69 12.47
C ARG A 322 38.63 9.17 12.51
N LEU A 323 38.68 9.80 13.68
CA LEU A 323 38.41 11.23 13.79
C LEU A 323 39.55 12.07 13.15
N PRO A 324 39.27 13.33 12.74
CA PRO A 324 40.24 14.16 12.01
C PRO A 324 41.61 14.26 12.69
N THR A 325 42.67 14.02 11.90
CA THR A 325 44.07 13.96 12.37
C THR A 325 44.89 15.14 11.84
N GLY A 326 45.73 15.72 12.71
CA GLY A 326 46.40 17.00 12.45
C GLY A 326 46.92 17.65 13.75
N PRO A 327 47.70 18.75 13.66
CA PRO A 327 48.38 19.32 14.84
C PRO A 327 47.45 20.03 15.82
N ASP A 328 46.29 20.52 15.39
CA ASP A 328 45.29 21.21 16.22
C ASP A 328 43.87 20.64 16.03
N THR A 329 43.79 19.34 15.72
CA THR A 329 42.52 18.60 15.55
C THR A 329 42.31 17.60 16.68
N ILE A 330 41.28 16.75 16.56
CA ILE A 330 40.96 15.72 17.57
C ILE A 330 42.12 14.74 17.71
N ASN A 331 42.57 14.13 16.62
CA ASN A 331 43.72 13.23 16.62
C ASN A 331 45.01 13.96 16.26
N THR A 332 46.14 13.55 16.86
CA THR A 332 47.49 13.95 16.45
C THR A 332 48.28 12.77 15.90
N ALA A 333 49.37 13.05 15.18
CA ALA A 333 50.15 12.02 14.47
C ALA A 333 51.23 11.34 15.35
N THR A 334 51.55 11.90 16.52
CA THR A 334 52.70 11.49 17.35
C THR A 334 52.39 11.36 18.83
N HIS A 335 51.17 11.74 19.24
CA HIS A 335 50.68 11.68 20.60
C HIS A 335 49.35 10.95 20.62
N HIS A 336 48.85 10.67 21.80
CA HIS A 336 47.81 9.70 22.06
C HIS A 336 46.59 10.37 22.66
N GLU A 337 45.42 9.91 22.24
CA GLU A 337 44.14 10.53 22.53
C GLU A 337 43.25 9.53 23.26
N LEU A 338 42.80 9.88 24.45
CA LEU A 338 42.10 9.00 25.38
C LEU A 338 40.85 9.64 25.96
N PHE A 339 39.96 8.81 26.53
CA PHE A 339 38.77 9.24 27.27
C PHE A 339 37.89 10.30 26.56
N PRO A 340 37.38 10.00 25.34
CA PRO A 340 36.37 10.84 24.70
C PRO A 340 35.14 10.99 25.61
N TYR A 341 34.64 12.20 25.77
CA TYR A 341 33.43 12.49 26.54
C TYR A 341 32.68 13.67 25.94
N ILE A 342 31.37 13.53 25.75
CA ILE A 342 30.48 14.63 25.35
C ILE A 342 29.40 14.80 26.44
N PRO A 343 29.36 15.93 27.15
CA PRO A 343 28.41 16.12 28.24
C PRO A 343 26.96 16.14 27.76
N PRO A 344 26.00 15.62 28.55
CA PRO A 344 24.58 15.83 28.30
C PRO A 344 24.19 17.30 28.55
N PRO A 345 23.12 17.80 27.90
CA PRO A 345 22.23 17.11 26.98
C PRO A 345 22.83 16.94 25.57
N HIS A 346 22.78 15.72 25.02
CA HIS A 346 23.31 15.41 23.68
C HIS A 346 22.50 16.02 22.53
N ARG A 347 21.27 16.49 22.79
CA ARG A 347 20.36 17.07 21.80
C ARG A 347 20.67 18.57 21.63
N THR A 348 21.55 18.92 20.70
CA THR A 348 21.84 20.31 20.32
C THR A 348 21.09 20.71 19.05
N ALA A 349 20.61 21.95 18.99
CA ALA A 349 19.75 22.44 17.90
C ALA A 349 20.52 22.81 16.62
N ASP A 350 21.83 23.04 16.74
CA ASP A 350 22.75 23.46 15.68
C ASP A 350 23.67 22.33 15.18
N GLY A 351 23.57 21.12 15.76
CA GLY A 351 24.39 19.96 15.39
C GLY A 351 25.85 20.07 15.81
N ARG A 352 26.17 20.92 16.79
CA ARG A 352 27.51 21.07 17.36
C ARG A 352 27.54 20.54 18.78
N ALA A 353 28.70 20.03 19.20
CA ALA A 353 28.97 19.64 20.58
C ALA A 353 30.43 19.96 20.94
N THR A 354 30.78 19.80 22.23
CA THR A 354 32.16 19.86 22.71
C THR A 354 32.60 18.47 23.12
N LEU A 355 33.64 17.96 22.47
CA LEU A 355 34.33 16.73 22.84
C LEU A 355 35.43 17.07 23.85
N TYR A 356 35.30 16.51 25.04
CA TYR A 356 36.37 16.46 26.03
C TYR A 356 37.20 15.20 25.81
N LEU A 357 38.52 15.32 25.95
CA LEU A 357 39.46 14.19 25.85
C LEU A 357 40.72 14.48 26.66
N ALA A 358 41.48 13.44 26.98
CA ALA A 358 42.81 13.51 27.56
C ALA A 358 43.87 13.26 26.47
N SER A 359 44.95 14.03 26.46
CA SER A 359 46.00 13.94 25.43
C SER A 359 47.38 14.29 26.00
N ASP A 360 48.40 13.52 25.62
CA ASP A 360 49.83 13.81 25.88
C ASP A 360 50.48 14.64 24.76
N ARG A 361 49.67 15.41 24.02
CA ARG A 361 50.18 16.27 22.95
C ARG A 361 51.09 17.38 23.45
N ASP A 362 52.21 17.53 22.74
CA ASP A 362 53.27 18.50 23.05
C ASP A 362 53.90 18.31 24.45
N ASP A 363 53.92 17.07 24.98
CA ASP A 363 54.65 16.72 26.22
C ASP A 363 56.17 16.93 26.06
N THR A 364 56.78 17.42 27.15
CA THR A 364 58.22 17.67 27.27
C THR A 364 58.97 16.52 27.97
N VAL A 365 58.24 15.61 28.61
CA VAL A 365 58.74 14.39 29.27
C VAL A 365 58.24 13.17 28.49
N ARG A 366 58.94 12.04 28.56
CA ARG A 366 58.53 10.83 27.82
C ARG A 366 57.66 9.94 28.68
N HIS A 367 56.39 10.30 28.84
CA HIS A 367 55.40 9.39 29.38
C HIS A 367 55.06 8.30 28.35
N TRP A 368 54.92 7.06 28.82
CA TRP A 368 54.39 5.90 28.10
C TRP A 368 54.82 5.64 26.62
N SER A 369 56.13 5.48 26.37
CA SER A 369 56.66 4.95 25.09
C SER A 369 56.43 5.78 23.81
N SER A 370 55.78 6.94 23.88
CA SER A 370 55.54 7.84 22.75
C SER A 370 56.82 8.04 21.92
N ALA A 371 56.69 7.93 20.59
CA ALA A 371 57.81 7.56 19.72
C ALA A 371 58.86 8.68 19.56
N VAL A 372 58.46 9.94 19.72
CA VAL A 372 59.31 11.13 19.53
C VAL A 372 58.87 12.25 20.48
N LEU A 373 59.81 12.83 21.23
CA LEU A 373 59.60 14.12 21.90
C LEU A 373 59.65 15.24 20.86
N VAL A 374 58.52 15.61 20.28
CA VAL A 374 58.43 16.68 19.28
C VAL A 374 58.21 18.03 19.98
N ARG A 375 59.28 18.78 20.22
CA ARG A 375 59.17 20.18 20.67
C ARG A 375 58.57 21.05 19.57
N ARG A 376 57.25 21.16 19.54
CA ARG A 376 56.52 21.99 18.60
C ARG A 376 56.80 23.47 18.88
N ARG A 377 57.13 24.21 17.82
CA ARG A 377 57.28 25.67 17.87
C ARG A 377 56.41 26.33 16.81
N VAL A 378 55.70 27.38 17.20
CA VAL A 378 54.88 28.22 16.31
C VAL A 378 55.32 29.67 16.56
N ASP A 379 55.69 30.39 15.50
CA ASP A 379 56.18 31.77 15.56
C ASP A 379 57.34 32.00 16.55
N GLY A 380 58.17 30.97 16.76
CA GLY A 380 59.31 30.99 17.69
C GLY A 380 58.96 30.71 19.17
N ILE A 381 57.67 30.60 19.50
CA ILE A 381 57.13 30.24 20.82
C ILE A 381 57.09 28.71 20.94
N GLU A 382 57.53 28.18 22.08
CA GLU A 382 57.50 26.73 22.36
C GLU A 382 56.13 26.31 22.90
N ILE A 383 55.50 25.35 22.24
CA ILE A 383 54.23 24.79 22.68
C ILE A 383 54.53 23.61 23.60
N HIS A 384 53.85 23.58 24.74
CA HIS A 384 53.93 22.50 25.73
C HIS A 384 52.62 22.39 26.50
N ASN A 385 52.23 21.17 26.84
CA ASN A 385 51.18 20.86 27.83
C ASN A 385 51.61 21.27 29.26
N ARG A 386 50.76 21.00 30.25
CA ARG A 386 51.00 21.36 31.65
C ARG A 386 51.42 20.16 32.52
N GLY A 387 50.82 19.00 32.31
CA GLY A 387 51.16 17.70 32.89
C GLY A 387 51.77 16.75 31.86
N GLY A 388 51.59 15.44 32.03
CA GLY A 388 51.91 14.45 31.00
C GLY A 388 50.72 14.28 30.06
N PHE A 389 49.59 13.79 30.60
CA PHE A 389 48.27 13.95 29.99
C PHE A 389 47.58 15.24 30.46
N ASP A 390 47.08 16.03 29.52
CA ASP A 390 46.28 17.23 29.76
C ASP A 390 44.84 17.04 29.24
N LEU A 391 43.87 17.76 29.80
CA LEU A 391 42.51 17.81 29.26
C LEU A 391 42.34 18.88 28.17
N TYR A 392 41.54 18.52 27.17
CA TYR A 392 41.21 19.34 25.99
C TYR A 392 39.69 19.40 25.77
N ALA A 393 39.19 20.53 25.28
CA ALA A 393 37.78 20.73 24.93
C ALA A 393 37.64 21.21 23.47
N ILE A 394 37.41 20.26 22.56
CA ILE A 394 37.45 20.47 21.10
C ILE A 394 36.02 20.54 20.54
N PRO A 395 35.66 21.54 19.72
CA PRO A 395 34.37 21.56 19.04
C PRO A 395 34.27 20.44 17.99
N ILE A 396 33.14 19.73 17.97
CA ILE A 396 32.85 18.65 17.03
C ILE A 396 31.46 18.81 16.41
N GLU A 397 31.34 18.50 15.12
CA GLU A 397 30.04 18.42 14.43
C GLU A 397 29.44 17.02 14.66
N THR A 398 28.36 16.96 15.44
CA THR A 398 27.64 15.72 15.75
C THR A 398 26.21 16.06 16.16
N SER A 399 25.24 15.30 15.66
CA SER A 399 23.82 15.57 15.90
C SER A 399 23.14 14.37 16.56
N CYS A 400 22.49 14.61 17.69
CA CYS A 400 21.61 13.62 18.31
C CYS A 400 20.15 13.95 18.01
N ARG A 401 19.57 13.26 17.01
CA ARG A 401 18.15 13.34 16.69
C ARG A 401 17.47 11.96 16.80
N PRO A 402 16.23 11.89 17.31
CA PRO A 402 15.45 10.66 17.23
C PRO A 402 15.04 10.39 15.77
N PRO A 403 14.92 9.11 15.36
CA PRO A 403 14.44 8.75 14.03
C PRO A 403 12.95 9.08 13.85
N ARG A 404 12.61 9.54 12.65
CA ARG A 404 11.29 10.05 12.26
C ARG A 404 10.53 9.04 11.39
N ILE A 405 9.20 9.08 11.43
CA ILE A 405 8.34 8.23 10.58
C ILE A 405 7.57 9.13 9.64
N LEU A 406 7.93 9.16 8.36
CA LEU A 406 7.33 10.06 7.37
C LEU A 406 6.32 9.28 6.53
N TYR A 407 5.03 9.46 6.82
CA TYR A 407 3.94 8.81 6.12
C TYR A 407 3.43 9.69 4.99
N THR A 408 3.48 9.16 3.77
CA THR A 408 2.95 9.78 2.55
C THR A 408 1.83 8.92 1.99
N VAL A 409 0.60 9.44 1.99
CA VAL A 409 -0.56 8.77 1.43
C VAL A 409 -1.12 9.53 0.24
N THR A 410 -1.50 8.82 -0.82
CA THR A 410 -2.01 9.41 -2.07
C THR A 410 -3.31 8.75 -2.52
N VAL A 411 -4.29 9.53 -2.97
CA VAL A 411 -5.53 9.03 -3.59
C VAL A 411 -5.34 8.96 -5.11
N LEU A 412 -5.51 7.78 -5.68
CA LEU A 412 -5.30 7.52 -7.11
C LEU A 412 -6.54 6.90 -7.76
N ASP A 413 -6.77 7.28 -9.02
CA ASP A 413 -7.74 6.63 -9.89
C ASP A 413 -7.19 5.25 -10.31
N ARG A 414 -7.97 4.20 -10.06
CA ARG A 414 -7.58 2.81 -10.30
C ARG A 414 -7.48 2.44 -11.79
N GLN A 415 -8.22 3.14 -12.66
CA GLN A 415 -8.24 2.88 -14.10
C GLN A 415 -7.13 3.65 -14.82
N ASP A 416 -6.80 4.86 -14.35
CA ASP A 416 -5.67 5.65 -14.85
C ASP A 416 -5.00 6.42 -13.69
N PRO A 417 -3.93 5.89 -13.09
CA PRO A 417 -3.23 6.55 -11.99
C PRO A 417 -2.63 7.93 -12.31
N LYS A 418 -2.54 8.32 -13.59
CA LYS A 418 -2.11 9.67 -13.99
C LYS A 418 -3.26 10.68 -13.99
N ARG A 419 -4.52 10.23 -14.02
CA ARG A 419 -5.68 11.11 -13.95
C ARG A 419 -5.92 11.58 -12.51
N PRO A 420 -5.96 12.90 -12.25
CA PRO A 420 -6.24 13.42 -10.92
C PRO A 420 -7.68 13.07 -10.49
N VAL A 421 -7.82 12.61 -9.25
CA VAL A 421 -9.12 12.36 -8.63
C VAL A 421 -9.80 13.70 -8.33
N ARG A 422 -11.03 13.90 -8.81
CA ARG A 422 -11.78 15.15 -8.59
C ARG A 422 -12.25 15.27 -7.14
N GLN A 423 -12.05 16.46 -6.55
CA GLN A 423 -12.37 16.78 -5.15
C GLN A 423 -11.81 15.74 -4.17
N PRO A 424 -10.48 15.54 -4.13
CA PRO A 424 -9.87 14.52 -3.30
C PRO A 424 -9.95 14.88 -1.82
N LEU A 425 -10.28 13.90 -0.98
CA LEU A 425 -10.26 14.00 0.48
C LEU A 425 -9.44 12.84 1.05
N ILE A 426 -8.54 13.15 1.99
CA ILE A 426 -7.83 12.19 2.82
C ILE A 426 -8.17 12.45 4.29
N VAL A 427 -8.51 11.39 5.02
CA VAL A 427 -8.76 11.37 6.46
C VAL A 427 -7.84 10.34 7.10
N ILE A 428 -7.07 10.77 8.09
CA ILE A 428 -6.13 9.95 8.87
C ILE A 428 -6.53 10.06 10.33
N GLU A 429 -6.80 8.93 10.97
CA GLU A 429 -7.28 8.82 12.35
C GLU A 429 -6.31 7.94 13.15
N SER A 430 -5.97 8.31 14.37
CA SER A 430 -5.13 7.52 15.28
C SER A 430 -5.91 7.00 16.49
N ASP A 431 -5.39 5.93 17.11
CA ASP A 431 -5.91 5.38 18.36
C ASP A 431 -5.68 6.29 19.59
N ASP A 432 -4.69 7.20 19.54
CA ASP A 432 -4.51 8.28 20.52
C ASP A 432 -5.43 9.50 20.31
N GLY A 433 -6.37 9.43 19.35
CA GLY A 433 -7.47 10.38 19.18
C GLY A 433 -7.18 11.56 18.25
N ALA A 434 -6.00 11.62 17.63
CA ALA A 434 -5.74 12.61 16.59
C ALA A 434 -6.51 12.28 15.30
N ARG A 435 -7.04 13.31 14.65
CA ARG A 435 -7.68 13.22 13.32
C ARG A 435 -7.19 14.35 12.44
N ILE A 436 -6.72 13.99 11.26
CA ILE A 436 -6.28 14.91 10.20
C ILE A 436 -7.21 14.69 9.02
N GLU A 437 -7.73 15.79 8.47
CA GLU A 437 -8.64 15.78 7.32
C GLU A 437 -8.20 16.85 6.33
N GLN A 438 -7.93 16.47 5.09
CA GLN A 438 -7.32 17.36 4.11
C GLN A 438 -7.84 17.13 2.68
N ASN A 439 -8.26 18.22 2.05
CA ASN A 439 -8.74 18.27 0.67
C ASN A 439 -7.55 18.26 -0.32
N SER A 440 -6.79 17.18 -0.35
CA SER A 440 -5.59 17.01 -1.21
C SER A 440 -5.53 15.60 -1.80
N SER A 441 -4.94 15.48 -3.00
CA SER A 441 -4.64 14.17 -3.60
C SER A 441 -3.49 13.44 -2.91
N SER A 442 -2.63 14.16 -2.18
CA SER A 442 -1.53 13.58 -1.40
C SER A 442 -1.31 14.35 -0.10
N VAL A 443 -1.01 13.62 0.98
CA VAL A 443 -0.70 14.17 2.31
C VAL A 443 0.57 13.50 2.83
N ARG A 444 1.50 14.31 3.35
CA ARG A 444 2.72 13.86 4.00
C ARG A 444 2.77 14.40 5.43
N LEU A 445 2.94 13.51 6.42
CA LEU A 445 3.01 13.88 7.83
C LEU A 445 3.91 12.94 8.64
N GLU A 446 4.26 13.34 9.86
CA GLU A 446 5.11 12.56 10.76
C GLU A 446 4.26 11.73 11.74
N LEU A 447 4.48 10.41 11.77
CA LEU A 447 3.80 9.49 12.69
C LEU A 447 4.58 9.30 13.99
N LYS A 448 3.84 9.00 15.05
CA LYS A 448 4.37 8.66 16.37
C LYS A 448 4.51 7.15 16.51
N CYS A 449 5.68 6.66 16.95
CA CYS A 449 5.89 5.23 17.18
C CYS A 449 4.95 4.69 18.26
N GLY A 450 4.49 3.45 18.11
CA GLY A 450 3.52 2.82 19.02
C GLY A 450 2.06 3.27 18.85
N THR A 451 1.78 4.34 18.09
CA THR A 451 0.42 4.77 17.73
C THR A 451 -0.09 3.96 16.52
N THR A 452 -1.34 3.52 16.54
CA THR A 452 -2.02 2.84 15.42
C THR A 452 -2.81 3.85 14.60
N TYR A 453 -2.62 3.83 13.28
CA TYR A 453 -3.27 4.73 12.35
C TYR A 453 -4.27 3.99 11.45
N ARG A 454 -5.37 4.67 11.08
CA ARG A 454 -6.33 4.24 10.07
C ARG A 454 -6.54 5.38 9.08
N THR A 455 -6.28 5.10 7.82
CA THR A 455 -6.35 6.08 6.74
C THR A 455 -7.41 5.69 5.72
N ARG A 456 -8.22 6.67 5.34
CA ARG A 456 -9.31 6.54 4.36
C ARG A 456 -9.39 7.79 3.48
N GLY A 457 -9.84 7.66 2.24
CA GLY A 457 -10.02 8.81 1.36
C GLY A 457 -10.76 8.48 0.07
N GLY A 458 -10.86 9.46 -0.82
CA GLY A 458 -11.49 9.28 -2.12
C GLY A 458 -11.77 10.60 -2.82
N GLY A 459 -12.58 10.57 -3.88
CA GLY A 459 -13.10 11.78 -4.53
C GLY A 459 -14.53 12.06 -4.07
N LEU A 460 -14.77 13.24 -3.48
CA LEU A 460 -16.10 13.69 -3.05
C LEU A 460 -17.01 14.14 -4.19
N TYR A 461 -16.48 14.18 -5.41
CA TYR A 461 -17.21 14.53 -6.61
C TYR A 461 -18.40 13.58 -6.82
N ASP A 462 -19.62 14.12 -6.75
CA ASP A 462 -20.91 13.45 -6.95
C ASP A 462 -21.81 14.37 -7.80
N SER A 463 -21.47 14.48 -9.09
CA SER A 463 -22.14 15.37 -10.05
C SER A 463 -22.04 14.82 -11.47
N VAL A 464 -23.07 15.05 -12.28
CA VAL A 464 -23.07 14.74 -13.71
C VAL A 464 -22.73 16.02 -14.48
N GLU A 465 -21.51 16.53 -14.29
CA GLU A 465 -21.02 17.66 -15.07
C GLU A 465 -20.73 17.24 -16.50
N CYS A 466 -21.09 18.13 -17.41
CA CYS A 466 -21.24 17.78 -18.80
C CYS A 466 -20.05 18.29 -19.63
N THR A 467 -19.09 17.41 -19.98
CA THR A 467 -17.92 17.77 -20.78
C THR A 467 -18.13 17.49 -22.27
N GLU A 468 -17.76 18.43 -23.14
CA GLU A 468 -17.86 18.33 -24.59
C GLU A 468 -17.28 17.01 -25.16
N SER A 469 -17.81 16.59 -26.32
CA SER A 469 -17.39 15.42 -27.12
C SER A 469 -17.62 14.01 -26.52
N SER A 470 -18.18 13.85 -25.31
CA SER A 470 -18.40 12.51 -24.73
C SER A 470 -19.88 12.16 -24.48
N ASN A 471 -20.27 10.94 -24.89
CA ASN A 471 -21.57 10.33 -24.57
C ASN A 471 -21.65 9.81 -23.11
N ARG A 472 -20.51 9.82 -22.39
CA ARG A 472 -20.40 9.42 -21.00
C ARG A 472 -19.57 10.41 -20.19
N VAL A 473 -19.98 10.74 -18.97
CA VAL A 473 -19.25 11.68 -18.10
C VAL A 473 -18.98 11.05 -16.74
N LEU A 474 -17.90 11.47 -16.09
CA LEU A 474 -17.66 11.07 -14.71
C LEU A 474 -18.83 11.55 -13.84
N SER A 475 -19.37 10.64 -13.03
CA SER A 475 -20.47 10.95 -12.10
C SER A 475 -19.99 10.96 -10.65
N HIS A 476 -19.27 9.91 -10.24
CA HIS A 476 -18.72 9.76 -8.90
C HIS A 476 -17.57 8.76 -8.89
N TYR A 477 -16.94 8.58 -7.73
CA TYR A 477 -15.96 7.52 -7.48
C TYR A 477 -16.56 6.45 -6.55
N ALA A 478 -16.14 5.19 -6.72
CA ALA A 478 -16.64 4.05 -5.95
C ALA A 478 -15.52 3.14 -5.42
N GLU A 479 -15.87 2.28 -4.45
CA GLU A 479 -15.01 1.21 -3.96
C GLU A 479 -15.22 -0.06 -4.80
N ARG A 480 -14.13 -0.65 -5.28
CA ARG A 480 -14.12 -1.99 -5.85
C ARG A 480 -13.84 -3.02 -4.77
N ARG A 481 -14.84 -3.82 -4.39
CA ARG A 481 -14.65 -4.98 -3.50
C ARG A 481 -14.56 -6.26 -4.31
N ILE A 482 -13.62 -7.12 -3.91
CA ILE A 482 -13.61 -8.52 -4.35
C ILE A 482 -14.28 -9.30 -3.23
N LEU A 483 -15.42 -9.93 -3.53
CA LEU A 483 -16.07 -10.87 -2.63
C LEU A 483 -15.61 -12.27 -3.01
N GLU A 484 -15.04 -12.99 -2.06
CA GLU A 484 -14.81 -14.42 -2.20
C GLU A 484 -16.16 -15.13 -2.02
N ARG A 485 -16.60 -15.88 -3.04
CA ARG A 485 -17.79 -16.74 -2.94
C ARG A 485 -17.40 -18.10 -2.39
N ASP A 486 -18.42 -18.85 -1.95
CA ASP A 486 -18.25 -20.28 -1.68
C ASP A 486 -17.58 -20.97 -2.89
N PRO A 487 -16.54 -21.78 -2.65
CA PRO A 487 -15.74 -22.39 -3.70
C PRO A 487 -16.55 -23.44 -4.46
N VAL A 488 -16.44 -23.43 -5.79
CA VAL A 488 -17.10 -24.44 -6.62
C VAL A 488 -16.21 -25.68 -6.71
N PHE A 489 -16.78 -26.82 -6.34
CA PHE A 489 -16.12 -28.12 -6.43
C PHE A 489 -16.24 -28.67 -7.85
N VAL A 490 -15.17 -28.59 -8.63
CA VAL A 490 -15.13 -29.08 -10.01
C VAL A 490 -14.73 -30.55 -10.02
N ARG A 491 -15.58 -31.40 -10.60
CA ARG A 491 -15.36 -32.85 -10.66
C ARG A 491 -14.57 -33.20 -11.92
N ARG A 492 -13.25 -33.39 -11.77
CA ARG A 492 -12.32 -33.71 -12.87
C ARG A 492 -12.01 -35.20 -12.88
N VAL A 493 -12.43 -35.90 -13.93
CA VAL A 493 -12.04 -37.30 -14.15
C VAL A 493 -10.67 -37.35 -14.81
N VAL A 494 -9.68 -37.92 -14.12
CA VAL A 494 -8.33 -38.13 -14.64
C VAL A 494 -8.18 -39.61 -14.99
N ARG A 495 -7.88 -39.87 -16.27
CA ARG A 495 -7.52 -41.23 -16.73
C ARG A 495 -6.07 -41.52 -16.38
N GLN A 496 -5.85 -42.40 -15.42
CA GLN A 496 -4.56 -43.05 -15.24
C GLN A 496 -4.54 -44.36 -16.03
N GLN A 497 -3.63 -44.44 -17.00
CA GLN A 497 -3.38 -45.66 -17.76
C GLN A 497 -2.15 -46.36 -17.15
N ARG A 498 -2.36 -47.52 -16.53
CA ARG A 498 -1.31 -48.31 -15.89
C ARG A 498 -1.08 -49.60 -16.66
N THR A 499 0.05 -49.66 -17.35
CA THR A 499 0.45 -50.85 -18.11
C THR A 499 1.04 -51.89 -17.16
N ILE A 500 0.39 -53.05 -17.03
CA ILE A 500 0.85 -54.18 -16.23
C ILE A 500 1.43 -55.24 -17.19
N ILE A 501 2.75 -55.37 -17.19
CA ILE A 501 3.44 -56.44 -17.92
C ILE A 501 3.42 -57.69 -17.03
N ARG A 502 2.70 -58.74 -17.43
CA ARG A 502 2.75 -60.03 -16.72
C ARG A 502 3.93 -60.85 -17.22
N THR A 503 5.10 -60.65 -16.62
CA THR A 503 6.18 -61.65 -16.69
C THR A 503 5.78 -62.87 -15.85
N ALA A 504 5.82 -64.06 -16.45
CA ALA A 504 5.43 -65.31 -15.78
C ALA A 504 6.25 -65.55 -14.50
N ASP A 505 5.57 -66.03 -13.46
CA ASP A 505 6.08 -66.09 -12.09
C ASP A 505 7.37 -66.91 -11.92
N THR A 506 8.20 -66.47 -10.97
CA THR A 506 8.92 -67.43 -10.12
C THR A 506 8.99 -66.90 -8.69
N VAL A 507 8.33 -67.61 -7.78
CA VAL A 507 8.10 -67.19 -6.39
C VAL A 507 9.36 -67.29 -5.54
N ARG A 508 9.67 -66.24 -4.74
CA ARG A 508 10.16 -66.34 -3.34
C ARG A 508 10.20 -64.97 -2.63
N ARG A 509 9.65 -64.93 -1.40
CA ARG A 509 9.74 -63.84 -0.41
C ARG A 509 10.59 -64.36 0.80
N PRO A 510 10.86 -63.57 1.87
CA PRO A 510 11.55 -62.26 1.93
C PRO A 510 12.59 -62.25 3.09
N LEU A 511 13.22 -61.11 3.39
CA LEU A 511 13.70 -60.83 4.76
C LEU A 511 13.79 -59.32 5.05
N LEU A 512 13.32 -58.93 6.23
CA LEU A 512 13.42 -57.59 6.81
C LEU A 512 14.33 -57.65 8.03
N ILE A 513 15.23 -56.67 8.16
CA ILE A 513 15.89 -56.32 9.43
C ILE A 513 15.72 -54.81 9.64
N PRO A 514 15.03 -54.37 10.70
CA PRO A 514 15.05 -52.98 11.14
C PRO A 514 16.09 -52.80 12.25
N ALA A 515 16.88 -51.72 12.20
CA ALA A 515 17.18 -50.84 13.34
C ALA A 515 18.26 -49.76 13.06
N HIS A 516 18.05 -48.59 13.69
CA HIS A 516 19.00 -47.53 14.06
C HIS A 516 19.82 -46.72 13.01
N MET A 517 19.62 -45.40 13.12
CA MET A 517 20.51 -44.26 12.83
C MET A 517 21.95 -44.53 12.36
N LYS A 518 22.34 -43.95 11.21
CA LYS A 518 23.31 -42.82 11.11
C LYS A 518 23.71 -42.49 9.66
N GLN A 519 23.40 -41.26 9.23
CA GLN A 519 24.06 -40.37 8.24
C GLN A 519 22.99 -39.32 7.87
N GLN A 520 23.09 -38.02 8.15
CA GLN A 520 24.16 -37.04 7.95
C GLN A 520 24.44 -36.75 6.46
N GLN A 521 24.20 -35.49 6.07
CA GLN A 521 24.54 -34.84 4.80
C GLN A 521 23.81 -35.29 3.51
N SER A 522 22.75 -34.57 3.16
CA SER A 522 22.87 -33.46 2.20
C SER A 522 21.62 -32.57 2.24
N PHE A 523 21.81 -31.26 2.06
CA PHE A 523 20.72 -30.31 1.84
C PHE A 523 20.36 -30.30 0.35
N ASP A 524 19.07 -30.26 0.02
CA ASP A 524 18.61 -29.48 -1.11
C ASP A 524 17.40 -28.64 -0.67
N THR A 525 17.37 -27.38 -1.09
CA THR A 525 16.49 -26.32 -0.59
C THR A 525 15.48 -25.92 -1.64
N ALA A 526 14.44 -26.75 -1.82
CA ALA A 526 13.22 -26.34 -2.49
C ALA A 526 11.99 -27.14 -2.00
N ALA A 527 10.85 -26.46 -1.88
CA ALA A 527 9.52 -27.04 -1.67
C ALA A 527 9.26 -27.87 -0.38
N PHE A 528 9.08 -27.20 0.77
CA PHE A 528 8.06 -27.61 1.75
C PHE A 528 7.58 -26.40 2.57
N LYS A 529 6.62 -25.64 2.03
CA LYS A 529 5.99 -24.51 2.74
C LYS A 529 4.48 -24.43 2.48
N THR A 530 3.77 -25.52 2.78
CA THR A 530 2.30 -25.54 2.81
C THR A 530 1.80 -26.49 3.90
N LEU A 531 0.72 -26.09 4.59
CA LEU A 531 -0.08 -26.90 5.52
C LEU A 531 0.56 -27.26 6.88
N ALA A 532 0.71 -26.24 7.72
CA ALA A 532 0.21 -26.37 9.09
C ALA A 532 -1.28 -26.00 9.11
N GLN A 533 -2.04 -26.49 10.11
CA GLN A 533 -3.50 -26.31 10.30
C GLN A 533 -4.42 -27.14 9.39
N MET A 534 -4.67 -28.40 9.77
CA MET A 534 -6.04 -28.89 9.96
C MET A 534 -6.09 -29.80 11.19
N SER A 535 -6.76 -29.35 12.23
CA SER A 535 -7.09 -30.15 13.41
C SER A 535 -8.38 -30.94 13.16
N PHE A 536 -8.31 -32.27 13.30
CA PHE A 536 -9.48 -33.12 13.55
C PHE A 536 -9.09 -34.24 14.51
N ALA A 537 -9.96 -34.48 15.49
CA ALA A 537 -9.84 -35.54 16.49
C ALA A 537 -11.10 -36.42 16.45
N ILE A 538 -11.00 -37.61 17.07
CA ILE A 538 -12.04 -38.65 17.18
C ILE A 538 -12.28 -39.40 15.84
N GLY A 539 -12.29 -40.74 15.77
CA GLY A 539 -12.06 -41.79 16.77
C GLY A 539 -12.61 -43.15 16.28
N ALA A 540 -12.33 -44.23 17.03
CA ALA A 540 -12.86 -45.61 16.94
C ALA A 540 -12.01 -46.71 16.21
N ASP A 541 -11.39 -47.53 17.07
CA ASP A 541 -11.44 -49.00 17.13
C ASP A 541 -10.57 -49.94 16.27
N GLU A 542 -10.29 -51.08 16.92
CA GLU A 542 -9.23 -52.05 16.67
C GLU A 542 -9.70 -53.25 15.82
N GLN A 543 -8.74 -53.97 15.21
CA GLN A 543 -8.64 -55.44 15.40
C GLN A 543 -7.32 -56.03 14.86
N PHE A 544 -6.74 -56.96 15.63
CA PHE A 544 -5.58 -57.81 15.29
C PHE A 544 -6.01 -58.90 14.26
N VAL A 545 -5.13 -59.65 13.56
CA VAL A 545 -4.35 -60.82 14.08
C VAL A 545 -3.34 -61.36 13.03
N GLY A 546 -2.08 -61.56 13.45
CA GLY A 546 -1.20 -62.70 13.07
C GLY A 546 -0.38 -62.70 11.75
N ILE A 547 0.54 -63.66 11.48
CA ILE A 547 1.33 -64.60 12.32
C ILE A 547 2.70 -64.95 11.62
N ARG A 548 3.63 -65.53 12.39
CA ARG A 548 4.98 -66.17 12.12
C ARG A 548 5.00 -67.27 11.00
N ARG A 549 6.10 -67.87 10.47
CA ARG A 549 7.60 -67.80 10.57
C ARG A 549 8.29 -68.67 9.46
N ARG A 550 9.59 -68.39 9.18
CA ARG A 550 10.73 -69.30 8.78
C ARG A 550 10.89 -69.94 7.36
N SER A 551 12.13 -69.73 6.86
CA SER A 551 13.05 -70.43 5.90
C SER A 551 13.00 -71.98 5.77
N PRO A 552 13.80 -72.66 4.89
CA PRO A 552 14.87 -72.19 3.99
C PRO A 552 14.93 -72.78 2.54
N GLN A 553 15.95 -72.31 1.79
CA GLN A 553 16.77 -72.90 0.70
C GLN A 553 16.41 -74.25 0.04
N VAL A 554 16.72 -74.35 -1.27
CA VAL A 554 17.59 -75.37 -1.94
C VAL A 554 17.44 -75.25 -3.47
N MET A 555 18.55 -75.47 -4.19
CA MET A 555 18.71 -75.61 -5.66
C MET A 555 18.32 -77.04 -6.08
N ASP A 556 18.00 -77.40 -7.32
CA ASP A 556 18.73 -77.09 -8.53
C ASP A 556 17.88 -77.29 -9.81
N ALA A 557 18.48 -76.99 -10.96
CA ALA A 557 17.85 -77.00 -12.28
C ALA A 557 17.19 -78.34 -12.68
N LEU A 558 16.26 -78.29 -13.66
CA LEU A 558 16.35 -79.14 -14.86
C LEU A 558 15.38 -78.74 -16.00
N TYR A 559 15.91 -78.78 -17.22
CA TYR A 559 15.28 -78.81 -18.56
C TYR A 559 14.50 -77.60 -19.12
N ALA A 560 14.90 -77.24 -20.36
CA ALA A 560 14.45 -76.07 -21.10
C ALA A 560 13.11 -76.28 -21.84
N ARG A 561 12.23 -75.28 -21.80
CA ARG A 561 11.11 -75.11 -22.74
C ARG A 561 10.92 -73.64 -23.15
N ARG A 562 10.32 -73.46 -24.34
CA ARG A 562 10.17 -72.21 -25.12
C ARG A 562 9.87 -70.95 -24.30
N ARG A 563 10.50 -69.82 -24.66
CA ARG A 563 10.06 -68.47 -24.25
C ARG A 563 8.64 -68.21 -24.78
N ALA A 564 7.66 -68.10 -23.89
CA ALA A 564 6.41 -67.40 -24.20
C ALA A 564 6.66 -65.89 -24.17
N GLN A 565 5.96 -65.11 -25.01
CA GLN A 565 5.97 -63.65 -24.88
C GLN A 565 5.04 -63.23 -23.73
N PRO A 566 5.39 -62.20 -22.94
CA PRO A 566 4.58 -61.76 -21.82
C PRO A 566 3.35 -60.96 -22.29
N ASP A 567 2.16 -61.35 -21.82
CA ASP A 567 0.95 -60.59 -22.04
C ASP A 567 1.02 -59.24 -21.31
N THR A 568 0.75 -58.17 -22.06
CA THR A 568 0.71 -56.80 -21.54
C THR A 568 -0.74 -56.38 -21.36
N ILE A 569 -1.18 -56.25 -20.11
CA ILE A 569 -2.54 -55.83 -19.78
C ILE A 569 -2.52 -54.35 -19.42
N VAL A 570 -3.19 -53.52 -20.22
CA VAL A 570 -3.38 -52.10 -19.94
C VAL A 570 -4.62 -51.92 -19.07
N VAL A 571 -4.44 -51.48 -17.83
CA VAL A 571 -5.55 -51.13 -16.93
C VAL A 571 -5.76 -49.61 -16.98
N ILE A 572 -6.94 -49.18 -17.39
CA ILE A 572 -7.34 -47.76 -17.39
C ILE A 572 -8.24 -47.53 -16.19
N ALA A 573 -7.75 -46.78 -15.20
CA ALA A 573 -8.54 -46.31 -14.07
C ALA A 573 -9.00 -44.86 -14.34
N ASN A 574 -10.27 -44.58 -14.05
CA ASN A 574 -10.85 -43.24 -14.11
C ASN A 574 -10.95 -42.69 -12.68
N ASP A 575 -9.87 -42.07 -12.18
CA ASP A 575 -9.90 -41.45 -10.85
C ASP A 575 -10.66 -40.12 -10.91
N THR A 576 -11.54 -39.92 -9.93
CA THR A 576 -12.41 -38.75 -9.89
C THR A 576 -11.90 -37.77 -8.84
N LEU A 577 -11.11 -36.79 -9.29
CA LEU A 577 -10.63 -35.71 -8.45
C LEU A 577 -11.72 -34.65 -8.28
N ILE A 578 -11.95 -34.24 -7.03
CA ILE A 578 -12.82 -33.11 -6.69
C ILE A 578 -11.89 -31.94 -6.37
N GLU A 579 -11.79 -30.99 -7.30
CA GLU A 579 -10.89 -29.84 -7.19
C GLU A 579 -11.65 -28.63 -6.66
N ARG A 580 -11.18 -28.05 -5.54
CA ARG A 580 -11.76 -26.85 -4.93
C ARG A 580 -11.28 -25.61 -5.69
N GLN A 581 -12.11 -25.07 -6.58
CA GLN A 581 -11.78 -23.83 -7.28
C GLN A 581 -12.36 -22.61 -6.53
N PRO A 582 -11.52 -21.70 -6.00
CA PRO A 582 -12.01 -20.47 -5.39
C PRO A 582 -12.63 -19.58 -6.48
N GLN A 583 -13.81 -19.02 -6.20
CA GLN A 583 -14.46 -18.07 -7.09
C GLN A 583 -14.44 -16.67 -6.48
N TYR A 584 -13.85 -15.73 -7.22
CA TYR A 584 -13.79 -14.32 -6.85
C TYR A 584 -14.81 -13.55 -7.68
N ASP A 585 -15.76 -12.90 -7.02
CA ASP A 585 -16.74 -12.03 -7.64
C ASP A 585 -16.31 -10.57 -7.43
N THR A 586 -16.33 -9.75 -8.48
CA THR A 586 -16.03 -8.32 -8.36
C THR A 586 -17.33 -7.56 -8.17
N VAL A 587 -17.57 -7.07 -6.95
CA VAL A 587 -18.72 -6.20 -6.68
C VAL A 587 -18.23 -4.77 -6.54
N VAL A 588 -18.61 -3.93 -7.52
CA VAL A 588 -18.55 -2.47 -7.38
C VAL A 588 -19.72 -2.08 -6.51
N VAL A 589 -19.45 -1.67 -5.27
CA VAL A 589 -20.50 -1.22 -4.35
C VAL A 589 -20.69 0.28 -4.59
N PRO A 590 -21.89 0.77 -4.98
CA PRO A 590 -22.15 2.19 -5.16
C PRO A 590 -22.28 2.88 -3.80
N VAL A 591 -21.15 3.13 -3.13
CA VAL A 591 -21.10 3.75 -1.81
C VAL A 591 -21.14 5.26 -1.94
N ARG A 592 -22.33 5.82 -2.20
CA ARG A 592 -22.54 7.28 -2.21
C ARG A 592 -21.98 7.88 -0.91
N ARG A 593 -20.99 8.78 -1.03
CA ARG A 593 -20.33 9.53 0.06
C ARG A 593 -19.39 8.74 1.00
N SER A 594 -18.93 7.53 0.68
CA SER A 594 -18.01 6.80 1.58
C SER A 594 -16.56 6.82 1.11
N LEU A 595 -15.65 7.16 2.04
CA LEU A 595 -14.21 7.10 1.84
C LEU A 595 -13.71 5.64 1.86
N VAL A 596 -12.80 5.32 0.94
CA VAL A 596 -12.17 4.01 0.77
C VAL A 596 -10.96 3.89 1.69
N LEU A 597 -10.75 2.73 2.32
CA LEU A 597 -9.55 2.46 3.12
C LEU A 597 -8.29 2.41 2.24
N SER A 598 -7.19 2.97 2.74
CA SER A 598 -5.87 2.85 2.12
C SER A 598 -5.37 1.40 2.12
N GLU A 599 -4.41 1.06 1.26
CA GLU A 599 -3.85 -0.31 1.19
C GLU A 599 -3.30 -0.79 2.54
N LEU A 600 -2.62 0.07 3.31
CA LEU A 600 -2.19 -0.29 4.68
C LEU A 600 -3.36 -0.46 5.65
N SER A 601 -4.45 0.29 5.47
CA SER A 601 -5.61 0.30 6.39
C SER A 601 -6.70 -0.74 6.06
N LYS A 602 -6.60 -1.46 4.94
CA LYS A 602 -7.62 -2.43 4.48
C LYS A 602 -7.76 -3.66 5.36
N ARG A 603 -6.75 -3.99 6.16
CA ARG A 603 -6.73 -5.17 7.05
C ARG A 603 -6.99 -4.83 8.53
N GLY A 604 -7.30 -3.56 8.82
CA GLY A 604 -7.27 -3.00 10.18
C GLY A 604 -6.47 -1.69 10.19
N GLY A 605 -6.34 -1.04 11.35
CA GLY A 605 -5.34 0.02 11.47
C GLY A 605 -3.92 -0.56 11.42
N PHE A 606 -2.92 0.26 11.08
CA PHE A 606 -1.51 -0.12 11.03
C PHE A 606 -0.71 0.62 12.11
N PRO A 607 0.15 -0.07 12.89
CA PRO A 607 1.06 0.59 13.83
C PRO A 607 2.18 1.29 13.07
N ALA A 608 2.56 2.51 13.48
CA ALA A 608 3.62 3.27 12.80
C ALA A 608 5.02 2.64 12.98
N CYS A 609 5.32 2.16 14.18
CA CYS A 609 6.35 1.15 14.44
C CYS A 609 6.08 0.40 15.74
N ASP A 610 6.75 -0.75 15.89
CA ASP A 610 6.78 -1.54 17.11
C ASP A 610 7.61 -0.82 18.19
N PRO A 611 7.03 -0.42 19.33
CA PRO A 611 7.78 0.27 20.39
C PRO A 611 8.81 -0.64 21.09
N SER A 612 8.73 -1.97 20.90
CA SER A 612 9.72 -2.94 21.40
C SER A 612 10.90 -3.15 20.43
N ASN A 613 10.72 -2.86 19.14
CA ASN A 613 11.79 -2.90 18.12
C ASN A 613 11.95 -1.53 17.46
N PRO A 614 12.68 -0.61 18.11
CA PRO A 614 12.72 0.79 17.73
C PRO A 614 13.48 1.02 16.42
N LEU A 615 13.06 2.04 15.69
CA LEU A 615 13.73 2.49 14.47
C LEU A 615 15.17 2.92 14.76
N GLN A 616 16.05 2.62 13.81
CA GLN A 616 17.49 2.96 13.84
C GLN A 616 17.82 4.14 12.89
N SER A 617 16.90 4.45 11.99
CA SER A 617 16.96 5.51 10.99
C SER A 617 15.55 5.99 10.66
N ASP A 618 15.45 7.11 9.94
CA ASP A 618 14.17 7.65 9.48
C ASP A 618 13.47 6.64 8.54
N LEU A 619 12.17 6.42 8.76
CA LEU A 619 11.34 5.49 7.98
C LEU A 619 10.35 6.27 7.10
N GLU A 620 10.44 6.10 5.78
CA GLU A 620 9.41 6.58 4.86
C GLU A 620 8.39 5.49 4.56
N LEU A 621 7.10 5.79 4.79
CA LEU A 621 5.98 4.92 4.49
C LEU A 621 5.16 5.51 3.34
N PHE A 622 5.02 4.75 2.25
CA PHE A 622 4.20 5.11 1.09
C PHE A 622 2.92 4.27 1.08
N ASP A 623 1.78 4.94 1.01
CA ASP A 623 0.46 4.30 1.04
C ASP A 623 -0.46 4.89 -0.03
N THR A 624 -1.47 4.14 -0.44
CA THR A 624 -2.31 4.48 -1.58
C THR A 624 -3.76 4.15 -1.30
N ILE A 625 -4.66 5.05 -1.68
CA ILE A 625 -6.10 4.87 -1.66
C ILE A 625 -6.56 4.80 -3.12
N TYR A 626 -6.95 3.61 -3.57
CA TYR A 626 -7.47 3.41 -4.92
C TYR A 626 -8.98 3.64 -4.98
N VAL A 627 -9.42 4.55 -5.83
CA VAL A 627 -10.83 4.77 -6.16
C VAL A 627 -11.13 4.43 -7.61
N GLU A 628 -12.33 3.92 -7.90
CA GLU A 628 -12.73 3.55 -9.25
C GLU A 628 -13.80 4.50 -9.81
N PRO A 629 -13.53 5.24 -10.92
CA PRO A 629 -14.45 6.22 -11.48
C PRO A 629 -15.68 5.55 -12.11
N GLN A 630 -16.86 6.10 -11.81
CA GLN A 630 -18.15 5.65 -12.32
C GLN A 630 -18.71 6.67 -13.31
N TYR A 631 -19.09 6.20 -14.50
CA TYR A 631 -19.55 7.06 -15.59
C TYR A 631 -21.06 7.00 -15.77
N TYR A 632 -21.67 8.16 -15.89
CA TYR A 632 -23.04 8.31 -16.37
C TYR A 632 -23.07 8.26 -17.89
N VAL A 633 -24.05 7.59 -18.50
CA VAL A 633 -24.21 7.48 -19.96
C VAL A 633 -25.54 8.09 -20.35
N PHE A 634 -25.52 9.06 -21.27
CA PHE A 634 -26.74 9.76 -21.68
C PHE A 634 -27.62 8.89 -22.60
N PRO A 635 -28.96 9.00 -22.51
CA PRO A 635 -29.86 8.36 -23.48
C PRO A 635 -29.63 8.92 -24.90
N PRO A 636 -29.85 8.12 -25.96
CA PRO A 636 -29.61 8.54 -27.34
C PRO A 636 -30.57 9.66 -27.77
N CYS A 637 -30.08 10.55 -28.63
CA CYS A 637 -30.86 11.67 -29.18
C CYS A 637 -32.00 11.25 -30.11
N SER A 638 -31.79 10.20 -30.89
CA SER A 638 -32.81 9.68 -31.80
C SER A 638 -32.84 8.16 -31.75
N ARG A 639 -34.02 7.60 -32.00
CA ARG A 639 -34.20 6.18 -32.25
C ARG A 639 -35.30 5.99 -33.27
N GLU A 640 -34.89 5.53 -34.44
CA GLU A 640 -35.77 5.28 -35.58
C GLU A 640 -36.12 3.80 -35.63
N PHE A 641 -37.41 3.49 -35.80
CA PHE A 641 -37.93 2.16 -36.06
C PHE A 641 -38.36 2.10 -37.53
N LEU A 642 -37.35 2.24 -38.40
CA LEU A 642 -37.44 2.19 -39.86
C LEU A 642 -36.78 0.88 -40.36
N TYR A 643 -36.64 0.71 -41.69
CA TYR A 643 -36.08 -0.48 -42.34
C TYR A 643 -34.65 -0.86 -41.87
N ASP A 644 -34.55 -1.64 -40.80
CA ASP A 644 -33.30 -2.27 -40.34
C ASP A 644 -33.15 -3.67 -40.99
N THR A 645 -31.99 -3.89 -41.60
CA THR A 645 -31.62 -5.13 -42.30
C THR A 645 -31.49 -6.34 -41.38
N GLN A 646 -31.34 -6.14 -40.06
CA GLN A 646 -31.26 -7.23 -39.08
C GLN A 646 -32.60 -7.57 -38.43
N PHE A 647 -33.53 -6.60 -38.33
CA PHE A 647 -34.87 -6.80 -37.76
C PHE A 647 -35.86 -5.83 -38.43
N VAL A 648 -36.74 -6.32 -39.31
CA VAL A 648 -37.72 -5.47 -40.00
C VAL A 648 -38.76 -4.92 -39.01
N ARG A 649 -38.77 -3.60 -38.76
CA ARG A 649 -39.57 -2.94 -37.69
C ARG A 649 -40.67 -1.98 -38.16
N ASN A 650 -41.31 -2.28 -39.29
CA ASN A 650 -42.50 -1.52 -39.73
C ASN A 650 -43.79 -2.21 -39.30
N VAL A 651 -44.91 -1.46 -39.37
CA VAL A 651 -46.28 -1.95 -39.14
C VAL A 651 -47.01 -2.07 -40.48
N PRO A 652 -46.98 -3.23 -41.17
CA PRO A 652 -47.66 -3.39 -42.45
C PRO A 652 -49.18 -3.44 -42.33
N TYR A 653 -49.85 -2.79 -43.28
CA TYR A 653 -51.30 -2.77 -43.42
C TYR A 653 -51.79 -3.54 -44.66
N TYR A 654 -52.55 -4.61 -44.44
CA TYR A 654 -53.12 -5.46 -45.48
C TYR A 654 -54.62 -5.19 -45.70
N GLN A 655 -55.20 -5.76 -46.76
CA GLN A 655 -56.40 -5.25 -47.42
C GLN A 655 -57.71 -5.77 -46.82
N THR A 656 -57.92 -5.49 -45.52
CA THR A 656 -59.09 -5.95 -44.75
C THR A 656 -60.24 -4.95 -44.70
N ASN A 657 -60.06 -3.69 -45.13
CA ASN A 657 -61.02 -2.56 -45.00
C ASN A 657 -61.44 -2.21 -43.55
N PHE A 658 -60.79 -2.85 -42.58
CA PHE A 658 -60.61 -2.38 -41.21
C PHE A 658 -59.31 -1.59 -41.18
N TRP A 659 -59.31 -0.48 -40.46
CA TRP A 659 -58.26 0.54 -40.48
C TRP A 659 -57.45 0.56 -39.18
N GLU A 660 -57.98 -0.12 -38.17
CA GLU A 660 -57.31 -0.64 -37.00
C GLU A 660 -56.06 -1.44 -37.40
N VAL A 661 -55.03 -1.37 -36.55
CA VAL A 661 -53.80 -2.17 -36.75
C VAL A 661 -54.15 -3.66 -36.75
N ASN A 662 -53.64 -4.39 -37.73
CA ASN A 662 -53.81 -5.84 -37.83
C ASN A 662 -52.91 -6.58 -36.82
N THR A 663 -53.10 -6.36 -35.52
CA THR A 663 -52.52 -7.19 -34.45
C THR A 663 -53.23 -8.55 -34.39
N VAL A 664 -52.69 -9.54 -33.67
CA VAL A 664 -53.36 -10.85 -33.49
C VAL A 664 -54.78 -10.68 -32.92
N LYS A 665 -54.95 -9.72 -32.00
CA LYS A 665 -56.25 -9.31 -31.45
C LYS A 665 -57.14 -8.67 -32.52
N GLY A 666 -56.65 -7.65 -33.21
CA GLY A 666 -57.40 -6.94 -34.26
C GLY A 666 -57.87 -7.86 -35.37
N PHE A 667 -56.98 -8.70 -35.91
CA PHE A 667 -57.31 -9.73 -36.91
C PHE A 667 -58.45 -10.66 -36.47
N THR A 668 -58.42 -11.11 -35.21
CA THR A 668 -59.47 -11.98 -34.65
C THR A 668 -60.81 -11.24 -34.56
N GLN A 669 -60.79 -9.97 -34.14
CA GLN A 669 -61.98 -9.11 -34.09
C GLN A 669 -62.55 -8.81 -35.48
N HIS A 670 -61.70 -8.48 -36.46
CA HIS A 670 -62.09 -8.23 -37.85
C HIS A 670 -62.72 -9.47 -38.49
N LEU A 671 -62.15 -10.67 -38.26
CA LEU A 671 -62.71 -11.91 -38.79
C LEU A 671 -64.10 -12.24 -38.22
N HIS A 672 -64.34 -11.92 -36.94
CA HIS A 672 -65.66 -12.03 -36.32
C HIS A 672 -66.64 -10.98 -36.86
N GLN A 673 -66.20 -9.73 -37.03
CA GLN A 673 -67.01 -8.65 -37.61
C GLN A 673 -67.47 -8.99 -39.04
N LEU A 674 -66.58 -9.54 -39.88
CA LEU A 674 -66.89 -10.05 -41.24
C LEU A 674 -67.90 -11.20 -41.30
N GLN A 675 -68.32 -11.76 -40.15
CA GLN A 675 -69.35 -12.80 -40.06
C GLN A 675 -70.67 -12.24 -39.50
N SER A 676 -70.69 -10.97 -39.06
CA SER A 676 -71.87 -10.30 -38.54
C SER A 676 -72.72 -9.65 -39.64
N SER A 677 -74.01 -9.47 -39.38
CA SER A 677 -74.94 -8.79 -40.30
C SER A 677 -74.54 -7.34 -40.63
N ARG A 678 -73.76 -6.66 -39.76
CA ARG A 678 -73.23 -5.30 -39.97
C ARG A 678 -72.36 -5.18 -41.24
N TYR A 679 -71.79 -6.28 -41.72
CA TYR A 679 -70.84 -6.30 -42.84
C TYR A 679 -71.28 -7.24 -43.98
N ALA A 680 -72.58 -7.59 -44.05
CA ALA A 680 -73.10 -8.58 -45.00
C ALA A 680 -72.87 -8.20 -46.49
N ASP A 681 -72.79 -6.90 -46.80
CA ASP A 681 -72.52 -6.35 -48.14
C ASP A 681 -71.01 -6.19 -48.44
N ALA A 682 -70.13 -6.47 -47.48
CA ALA A 682 -68.69 -6.22 -47.56
C ALA A 682 -67.91 -7.26 -48.42
N GLY A 683 -68.56 -7.83 -49.44
CA GLY A 683 -67.98 -8.80 -50.38
C GLY A 683 -66.77 -8.32 -51.19
N PHE A 684 -66.42 -7.04 -51.12
CA PHE A 684 -65.19 -6.51 -51.71
C PHE A 684 -63.94 -6.77 -50.83
N ILE A 685 -64.10 -7.10 -49.54
CA ILE A 685 -63.00 -7.42 -48.61
C ILE A 685 -62.49 -8.84 -48.88
N GLU A 686 -61.16 -9.04 -48.96
CA GLU A 686 -60.57 -10.35 -49.31
C GLU A 686 -61.00 -11.49 -48.38
N LEU A 687 -61.15 -11.21 -47.08
CA LEU A 687 -61.51 -12.20 -46.07
C LEU A 687 -63.03 -12.39 -45.92
N HIS A 688 -63.88 -11.62 -46.60
CA HIS A 688 -65.33 -11.77 -46.49
C HIS A 688 -65.84 -13.06 -47.15
N ARG A 689 -66.85 -13.70 -46.57
CA ARG A 689 -67.36 -14.99 -47.05
C ARG A 689 -67.97 -14.95 -48.46
N GLN A 690 -68.49 -13.79 -48.88
CA GLN A 690 -69.03 -13.56 -50.22
C GLN A 690 -68.00 -12.98 -51.22
N ASN A 691 -66.70 -12.97 -50.90
CA ASN A 691 -65.69 -12.38 -51.79
C ASN A 691 -65.60 -13.08 -53.16
N ARG A 692 -65.60 -12.29 -54.24
CA ARG A 692 -65.58 -12.79 -55.64
C ARG A 692 -64.43 -13.76 -55.92
N TYR A 693 -63.25 -13.52 -55.35
CA TYR A 693 -62.04 -14.31 -55.59
C TYR A 693 -61.82 -15.40 -54.52
N TRP A 694 -61.96 -15.02 -53.25
CA TRP A 694 -61.58 -15.86 -52.11
C TRP A 694 -62.76 -16.48 -51.36
N GLY A 695 -63.95 -15.87 -51.43
CA GLY A 695 -65.09 -16.23 -50.59
C GLY A 695 -65.76 -17.55 -51.00
N PRO A 696 -66.08 -18.44 -50.05
CA PRO A 696 -66.81 -19.68 -50.34
C PRO A 696 -68.26 -19.44 -50.80
N ASP A 697 -68.92 -18.40 -50.29
CA ASP A 697 -70.37 -18.20 -50.45
C ASP A 697 -70.75 -17.32 -51.65
N TYR A 698 -69.79 -17.00 -52.53
CA TYR A 698 -70.02 -16.26 -53.77
C TYR A 698 -70.63 -17.12 -54.91
N VAL A 699 -70.57 -18.46 -54.79
CA VAL A 699 -71.06 -19.40 -55.82
C VAL A 699 -72.03 -20.42 -55.24
N ALA A 700 -73.00 -20.84 -56.05
CA ALA A 700 -74.03 -21.81 -55.65
C ALA A 700 -73.57 -23.28 -55.73
N ASP A 701 -72.63 -23.62 -56.62
CA ASP A 701 -72.16 -25.00 -56.81
C ASP A 701 -71.33 -25.54 -55.63
N LEU A 702 -71.67 -26.75 -55.19
CA LEU A 702 -71.11 -27.41 -54.01
C LEU A 702 -69.62 -27.81 -54.19
N ALA A 703 -69.24 -28.24 -55.39
CA ALA A 703 -67.86 -28.65 -55.68
C ALA A 703 -66.92 -27.43 -55.69
N THR A 704 -67.33 -26.36 -56.37
CA THR A 704 -66.60 -25.09 -56.44
C THR A 704 -66.56 -24.41 -55.07
N ARG A 705 -67.64 -24.47 -54.28
CA ARG A 705 -67.68 -23.96 -52.89
C ARG A 705 -66.63 -24.65 -52.02
N SER A 706 -66.50 -25.97 -52.10
CA SER A 706 -65.49 -26.74 -51.35
C SER A 706 -64.05 -26.32 -51.69
N ALA A 707 -63.74 -26.11 -52.98
CA ALA A 707 -62.44 -25.63 -53.43
C ALA A 707 -62.17 -24.14 -53.10
N ARG A 708 -63.23 -23.32 -52.95
CA ARG A 708 -63.13 -21.95 -52.44
C ARG A 708 -62.91 -21.91 -50.94
N THR A 709 -63.59 -22.74 -50.15
CA THR A 709 -63.38 -22.84 -48.69
C THR A 709 -61.93 -23.13 -48.34
N ARG A 710 -61.24 -24.04 -49.06
CA ARG A 710 -59.80 -24.30 -48.84
C ARG A 710 -58.93 -23.07 -49.12
N ARG A 711 -59.19 -22.33 -50.21
CA ARG A 711 -58.48 -21.09 -50.54
C ARG A 711 -58.73 -19.97 -49.53
N TRP A 712 -59.97 -19.84 -49.06
CA TRP A 712 -60.36 -18.90 -48.01
C TRP A 712 -59.63 -19.17 -46.69
N GLN A 713 -59.58 -20.43 -46.25
CA GLN A 713 -58.87 -20.83 -45.04
C GLN A 713 -57.35 -20.62 -45.15
N ALA A 714 -56.75 -20.93 -46.31
CA ALA A 714 -55.34 -20.62 -46.56
C ALA A 714 -55.07 -19.11 -46.51
N ARG A 715 -55.99 -18.27 -47.00
CA ARG A 715 -55.89 -16.80 -46.92
C ARG A 715 -56.05 -16.27 -45.49
N ILE A 716 -56.95 -16.86 -44.69
CA ILE A 716 -57.09 -16.57 -43.25
C ILE A 716 -55.78 -16.89 -42.52
N GLU A 717 -55.20 -18.07 -42.75
CA GLU A 717 -53.94 -18.47 -42.12
C GLU A 717 -52.76 -17.59 -42.54
N GLN A 718 -52.71 -17.18 -43.82
CA GLN A 718 -51.76 -16.18 -44.29
C GLN A 718 -51.89 -14.87 -43.48
N TYR A 719 -53.09 -14.26 -43.43
CA TYR A 719 -53.31 -13.02 -42.68
C TYR A 719 -53.12 -13.19 -41.15
N ARG A 720 -53.32 -14.39 -40.58
CA ARG A 720 -53.00 -14.69 -39.17
C ARG A 720 -51.52 -14.58 -38.89
N ARG A 721 -50.66 -15.14 -39.74
CA ARG A 721 -49.20 -14.98 -39.65
C ARG A 721 -48.81 -13.51 -39.78
N TYR A 722 -49.52 -12.77 -40.65
CA TYR A 722 -49.26 -11.35 -40.84
C TYR A 722 -49.51 -10.56 -39.55
N ALA A 723 -50.59 -10.89 -38.85
CA ALA A 723 -50.92 -10.29 -37.56
C ALA A 723 -49.91 -10.63 -36.44
N GLN A 724 -49.26 -11.79 -36.49
CA GLN A 724 -48.20 -12.18 -35.55
C GLN A 724 -46.91 -11.36 -35.76
N TYR A 725 -46.53 -11.05 -37.00
CA TYR A 725 -45.38 -10.17 -37.26
C TYR A 725 -45.64 -8.73 -36.81
N VAL A 726 -46.81 -8.18 -37.11
CA VAL A 726 -47.24 -6.84 -36.65
C VAL A 726 -47.19 -6.76 -35.11
N GLU A 727 -47.77 -7.74 -34.43
CA GLU A 727 -47.75 -7.84 -32.96
C GLU A 727 -46.31 -7.87 -32.40
N ARG A 728 -45.44 -8.72 -32.98
CA ARG A 728 -44.04 -8.81 -32.57
C ARG A 728 -43.28 -7.49 -32.76
N ASN A 729 -43.52 -6.78 -33.85
CA ASN A 729 -42.87 -5.51 -34.14
C ASN A 729 -43.26 -4.43 -33.14
N TYR A 730 -44.55 -4.31 -32.81
CA TYR A 730 -45.02 -3.44 -31.73
C TYR A 730 -44.44 -3.81 -30.36
N GLN A 731 -44.35 -5.11 -30.02
CA GLN A 731 -43.76 -5.53 -28.74
C GLN A 731 -42.27 -5.14 -28.63
N ILE A 732 -41.49 -5.35 -29.69
CA ILE A 732 -40.07 -4.97 -29.73
C ILE A 732 -39.90 -3.44 -29.63
N MET A 733 -40.73 -2.69 -30.37
CA MET A 733 -40.75 -1.22 -30.33
C MET A 733 -41.11 -0.72 -28.93
N THR A 734 -42.23 -1.17 -28.35
CA THR A 734 -42.72 -0.75 -27.03
C THR A 734 -41.69 -1.06 -25.94
N ARG A 735 -41.13 -2.27 -25.87
CA ARG A 735 -40.06 -2.61 -24.92
C ARG A 735 -38.85 -1.69 -25.07
N SER A 736 -38.42 -1.45 -26.30
CA SER A 736 -37.31 -0.54 -26.58
C SER A 736 -37.56 0.91 -26.14
N ILE A 737 -38.82 1.33 -26.01
CA ILE A 737 -39.22 2.65 -25.51
C ILE A 737 -39.30 2.62 -23.98
N CYS A 738 -40.02 1.65 -23.44
CA CYS A 738 -40.44 1.61 -22.05
C CYS A 738 -39.39 1.06 -21.09
N ASP A 739 -38.54 0.14 -21.55
CA ASP A 739 -37.53 -0.53 -20.73
C ASP A 739 -36.16 0.17 -20.82
N THR A 740 -36.02 1.18 -21.70
CA THR A 740 -34.72 1.83 -21.97
C THR A 740 -34.82 3.34 -22.19
N LEU A 741 -35.60 3.81 -23.18
CA LEU A 741 -35.61 5.23 -23.54
C LEU A 741 -36.28 6.10 -22.47
N LEU A 742 -37.50 5.77 -22.06
CA LEU A 742 -38.25 6.57 -21.09
C LEU A 742 -37.63 6.55 -19.68
N PRO A 743 -37.17 5.40 -19.13
CA PRO A 743 -36.47 5.39 -17.85
C PRO A 743 -35.17 6.20 -17.87
N GLY A 744 -34.36 6.06 -18.94
CA GLY A 744 -33.13 6.83 -19.10
C GLY A 744 -33.37 8.33 -19.25
N PHE A 745 -34.44 8.72 -19.94
CA PHE A 745 -34.87 10.12 -20.02
C PHE A 745 -35.37 10.67 -18.68
N ALA A 746 -36.18 9.90 -17.94
CA ALA A 746 -36.68 10.29 -16.62
C ALA A 746 -35.55 10.50 -15.60
N ASP A 747 -34.57 9.59 -15.54
CA ASP A 747 -33.39 9.75 -14.69
C ASP A 747 -32.50 10.94 -15.13
N MET A 748 -32.37 11.17 -16.45
CA MET A 748 -31.63 12.32 -16.98
C MET A 748 -32.28 13.66 -16.56
N ILE A 749 -33.60 13.83 -16.72
CA ILE A 749 -34.28 15.08 -16.34
C ILE A 749 -34.40 15.26 -14.81
N ALA A 750 -34.29 14.18 -14.03
CA ALA A 750 -34.23 14.26 -12.57
C ALA A 750 -32.85 14.71 -12.05
N ARG A 751 -31.78 14.56 -12.85
CA ARG A 751 -30.41 14.97 -12.53
C ARG A 751 -30.02 16.35 -13.07
N LEU A 752 -30.67 16.78 -14.15
CA LEU A 752 -30.38 18.06 -14.81
C LEU A 752 -31.42 19.13 -14.41
N PRO A 753 -30.99 20.33 -13.97
CA PRO A 753 -31.91 21.44 -13.76
C PRO A 753 -32.72 21.75 -15.03
N SER A 754 -34.04 21.82 -14.92
CA SER A 754 -34.91 22.29 -16.00
C SER A 754 -36.13 23.03 -15.46
N THR A 755 -36.54 24.09 -16.16
CA THR A 755 -37.85 24.73 -16.01
C THR A 755 -38.75 24.29 -17.17
N ASP A 756 -40.04 24.62 -17.16
CA ASP A 756 -40.91 24.24 -18.29
C ASP A 756 -40.49 24.95 -19.59
N ASP A 757 -40.10 26.22 -19.52
CA ASP A 757 -39.59 27.02 -20.64
C ASP A 757 -38.13 26.73 -21.03
N GLN A 758 -37.39 25.95 -20.24
CA GLN A 758 -36.04 25.44 -20.57
C GLN A 758 -35.93 23.96 -20.20
N SER A 759 -36.46 23.10 -21.07
CA SER A 759 -36.59 21.65 -20.81
C SER A 759 -36.08 20.80 -21.97
N ASP A 760 -35.56 19.60 -21.66
CA ASP A 760 -35.47 18.52 -22.64
C ASP A 760 -36.83 17.80 -22.72
N LYS A 761 -37.27 17.46 -23.93
CA LYS A 761 -38.54 16.79 -24.23
C LYS A 761 -38.31 15.64 -25.23
N ILE A 762 -39.24 14.71 -25.33
CA ILE A 762 -39.26 13.63 -26.33
C ILE A 762 -40.43 13.85 -27.30
N ILE A 763 -40.14 13.86 -28.60
CA ILE A 763 -41.13 13.71 -29.67
C ILE A 763 -41.15 12.25 -30.13
N ILE A 764 -42.34 11.66 -30.16
CA ILE A 764 -42.65 10.38 -30.81
C ILE A 764 -43.42 10.70 -32.09
N SER A 765 -42.74 10.61 -33.23
CA SER A 765 -43.31 10.82 -34.56
C SER A 765 -43.90 9.52 -35.08
N VAL A 766 -45.17 9.56 -35.51
CA VAL A 766 -45.90 8.44 -36.13
C VAL A 766 -46.36 8.89 -37.52
N VAL A 767 -45.66 8.41 -38.56
CA VAL A 767 -45.92 8.80 -39.96
C VAL A 767 -46.45 7.59 -40.72
N ALA A 768 -47.62 7.70 -41.34
CA ALA A 768 -48.24 6.61 -42.07
C ALA A 768 -48.31 6.87 -43.57
N TYR A 769 -48.10 5.82 -44.37
CA TYR A 769 -48.13 5.88 -45.84
C TYR A 769 -49.20 4.94 -46.42
N SER A 770 -49.71 5.29 -47.61
CA SER A 770 -50.57 4.43 -48.41
C SER A 770 -49.96 4.13 -49.78
N ASP A 771 -50.51 3.14 -50.50
CA ASP A 771 -50.13 2.94 -51.89
C ASP A 771 -50.79 3.98 -52.81
N ALA A 772 -50.19 4.26 -53.97
CA ALA A 772 -50.63 5.34 -54.87
C ALA A 772 -51.80 4.97 -55.81
N ARG A 773 -52.43 3.79 -55.67
CA ARG A 773 -53.46 3.35 -56.64
C ARG A 773 -54.84 3.95 -56.32
N PRO A 774 -55.58 4.47 -57.31
CA PRO A 774 -56.90 5.06 -57.09
C PRO A 774 -57.90 4.02 -56.55
N ILE A 775 -58.74 4.43 -55.60
CA ILE A 775 -59.84 3.62 -55.08
C ILE A 775 -61.07 3.89 -55.94
N GLN A 776 -61.50 2.87 -56.68
CA GLN A 776 -62.65 2.97 -57.59
C GLN A 776 -64.00 2.80 -56.86
N ARG A 777 -64.03 2.06 -55.75
CA ARG A 777 -65.21 1.80 -54.90
C ARG A 777 -64.77 1.53 -53.47
N GLY A 778 -65.46 2.14 -52.49
CA GLY A 778 -65.23 1.88 -51.07
C GLY A 778 -65.76 2.99 -50.17
N THR A 779 -66.21 2.62 -48.99
CA THR A 779 -66.72 3.52 -47.94
C THR A 779 -66.08 3.15 -46.61
N TYR A 780 -65.82 4.14 -45.77
CA TYR A 780 -65.27 3.95 -44.43
C TYR A 780 -66.35 3.44 -43.46
N LEU A 781 -66.11 2.27 -42.86
CA LEU A 781 -67.08 1.56 -42.01
C LEU A 781 -66.74 1.59 -40.51
N GLY A 782 -65.59 2.16 -40.14
CA GLY A 782 -65.16 2.35 -38.76
C GLY A 782 -65.89 3.51 -38.07
N ASP A 783 -65.56 3.75 -36.80
CA ASP A 783 -66.12 4.85 -36.03
C ASP A 783 -65.54 6.20 -36.47
N SER A 784 -66.25 7.31 -36.23
CA SER A 784 -65.77 8.63 -36.67
C SER A 784 -64.53 9.05 -35.87
N ILE A 785 -63.45 9.42 -36.55
CA ILE A 785 -62.18 9.82 -35.95
C ILE A 785 -61.92 11.32 -36.09
N ALA A 786 -61.19 11.87 -35.13
CA ALA A 786 -60.65 13.24 -35.17
C ALA A 786 -59.25 13.27 -34.55
N TYR A 787 -58.29 13.95 -35.19
CA TYR A 787 -56.98 14.26 -34.62
C TYR A 787 -56.33 15.45 -35.32
N PHE A 788 -55.43 16.17 -34.64
CA PHE A 788 -54.64 17.23 -35.22
C PHE A 788 -53.40 16.64 -35.92
N SER A 789 -53.25 16.88 -37.22
CA SER A 789 -52.10 16.36 -37.98
C SER A 789 -50.90 17.27 -37.80
N THR A 790 -49.77 16.71 -37.37
CA THR A 790 -48.53 17.45 -37.08
C THR A 790 -47.36 16.54 -37.38
N TYR A 791 -46.27 17.08 -37.92
CA TYR A 791 -45.00 16.36 -38.03
C TYR A 791 -43.83 17.18 -37.51
N PHE A 792 -42.74 16.49 -37.20
CA PHE A 792 -41.51 17.09 -36.74
C PHE A 792 -40.50 17.14 -37.90
N ASP A 793 -40.11 18.34 -38.31
CA ASP A 793 -39.03 18.55 -39.27
C ASP A 793 -37.69 18.43 -38.53
N THR A 794 -36.97 17.34 -38.78
CA THR A 794 -35.67 17.03 -38.17
C THR A 794 -34.50 17.86 -38.73
N VAL A 795 -34.69 18.58 -39.84
CA VAL A 795 -33.72 19.50 -40.44
C VAL A 795 -33.87 20.89 -39.83
N ARG A 796 -35.11 21.40 -39.77
CA ARG A 796 -35.44 22.71 -39.19
C ARG A 796 -35.52 22.70 -37.67
N TYR A 797 -35.68 21.53 -37.05
CA TYR A 797 -36.09 21.39 -35.64
C TYR A 797 -37.38 22.17 -35.37
N ALA A 798 -38.40 21.96 -36.21
CA ALA A 798 -39.69 22.65 -36.14
C ALA A 798 -40.85 21.67 -36.10
N LEU A 799 -41.99 22.10 -35.54
CA LEU A 799 -43.26 21.41 -35.68
C LEU A 799 -44.05 22.08 -36.79
N GLU A 800 -44.41 21.28 -37.80
CA GLU A 800 -45.05 21.72 -39.02
C GLU A 800 -46.47 21.16 -39.08
N PHE A 801 -47.42 22.00 -39.51
CA PHE A 801 -48.85 21.71 -39.50
C PHE A 801 -49.39 21.71 -40.93
N PRO A 802 -49.71 20.54 -41.53
CA PRO A 802 -50.25 20.46 -42.88
C PRO A 802 -51.61 21.15 -43.08
N SER A 803 -52.30 21.49 -41.99
CA SER A 803 -53.62 22.11 -41.95
C SER A 803 -53.80 22.85 -40.62
N SER A 804 -54.51 23.99 -40.63
CA SER A 804 -54.94 24.67 -39.40
C SER A 804 -56.19 24.05 -38.75
N GLN A 805 -56.82 23.07 -39.43
CA GLN A 805 -58.01 22.35 -38.98
C GLN A 805 -57.67 20.86 -38.73
N PRO A 806 -58.31 20.21 -37.73
CA PRO A 806 -58.11 18.79 -37.44
C PRO A 806 -58.57 17.91 -38.61
N VAL A 807 -57.92 16.76 -38.76
CA VAL A 807 -58.34 15.70 -39.68
C VAL A 807 -59.57 15.02 -39.09
N ILE A 808 -60.69 15.06 -39.81
CA ILE A 808 -61.95 14.41 -39.43
C ILE A 808 -62.35 13.41 -40.52
N VAL A 809 -62.52 12.14 -40.16
CA VAL A 809 -63.08 11.11 -41.06
C VAL A 809 -64.31 10.52 -40.39
N ARG A 810 -65.48 10.76 -40.99
CA ARG A 810 -66.78 10.31 -40.45
C ARG A 810 -67.10 8.90 -40.89
N HIS A 811 -67.82 8.15 -40.04
CA HIS A 811 -68.48 6.90 -40.46
C HIS A 811 -69.31 7.14 -41.74
N GLY A 812 -69.19 6.25 -42.72
CA GLY A 812 -69.84 6.41 -44.02
C GLY A 812 -69.13 7.34 -45.01
N ALA A 813 -67.95 7.89 -44.68
CA ALA A 813 -67.18 8.70 -45.61
C ALA A 813 -66.74 7.90 -46.85
N SER A 814 -66.86 8.51 -48.04
CA SER A 814 -66.34 7.94 -49.27
C SER A 814 -64.83 7.76 -49.20
N LEU A 815 -64.35 6.59 -49.61
CA LEU A 815 -62.92 6.33 -49.83
C LEU A 815 -62.54 6.41 -51.31
N VAL A 816 -63.51 6.68 -52.20
CA VAL A 816 -63.29 6.81 -53.65
C VAL A 816 -62.49 8.07 -53.94
N GLY A 817 -61.37 7.92 -54.63
CA GLY A 817 -60.47 9.02 -54.95
C GLY A 817 -59.16 8.56 -55.59
N ASN A 818 -58.46 9.51 -56.21
CA ASN A 818 -57.22 9.24 -56.95
C ASN A 818 -55.96 9.21 -56.07
N ASN A 819 -56.07 9.65 -54.80
CA ASN A 819 -54.93 10.11 -54.03
C ASN A 819 -54.79 9.51 -52.62
N ASN A 820 -55.53 8.43 -52.26
CA ASN A 820 -55.40 7.59 -51.04
C ASN A 820 -55.07 8.26 -49.67
N ASP A 821 -55.25 9.56 -49.57
CA ASP A 821 -54.81 10.43 -48.47
C ASP A 821 -55.70 10.25 -47.24
N THR A 822 -57.00 10.01 -47.45
CA THR A 822 -57.90 9.51 -46.40
C THR A 822 -57.38 8.20 -45.79
N LEU A 823 -56.71 7.32 -46.57
CA LEU A 823 -56.21 6.05 -46.04
C LEU A 823 -54.90 6.19 -45.27
N SER A 824 -53.99 7.06 -45.69
CA SER A 824 -52.79 7.36 -44.90
C SER A 824 -53.19 8.02 -43.57
N LYS A 825 -54.14 8.96 -43.60
CA LYS A 825 -54.71 9.60 -42.40
C LYS A 825 -55.38 8.62 -41.44
N LEU A 826 -56.17 7.68 -41.95
CA LEU A 826 -56.75 6.60 -41.15
C LEU A 826 -55.66 5.71 -40.50
N ARG A 827 -54.65 5.29 -41.26
CA ARG A 827 -53.53 4.49 -40.71
C ARG A 827 -52.71 5.26 -39.68
N ALA A 828 -52.51 6.57 -39.88
CA ALA A 828 -51.80 7.41 -38.92
C ALA A 828 -52.52 7.42 -37.58
N TYR A 829 -53.83 7.68 -37.58
CA TYR A 829 -54.67 7.64 -36.37
C TYR A 829 -54.64 6.28 -35.67
N TYR A 830 -54.95 5.19 -36.39
CA TYR A 830 -55.05 3.86 -35.77
C TYR A 830 -53.69 3.29 -35.36
N GLY A 831 -52.62 3.57 -36.11
CA GLY A 831 -51.26 3.21 -35.73
C GLY A 831 -50.77 3.93 -34.49
N TYR A 832 -51.13 5.21 -34.34
CA TYR A 832 -50.94 6.00 -33.12
C TYR A 832 -51.72 5.42 -31.93
N GLN A 833 -53.01 5.12 -32.09
CA GLN A 833 -53.85 4.58 -31.01
C GLN A 833 -53.32 3.23 -30.49
N GLU A 834 -52.88 2.34 -31.38
CA GLU A 834 -52.25 1.08 -30.98
C GLU A 834 -50.92 1.28 -30.25
N LEU A 835 -50.09 2.24 -30.69
CA LEU A 835 -48.86 2.60 -29.99
C LEU A 835 -49.17 3.17 -28.59
N LEU A 836 -50.08 4.13 -28.49
CA LEU A 836 -50.47 4.77 -27.23
C LEU A 836 -51.02 3.76 -26.22
N ASN A 837 -51.90 2.85 -26.66
CA ASN A 837 -52.45 1.80 -25.80
C ASN A 837 -51.38 0.86 -25.22
N ARG A 838 -50.22 0.73 -25.88
CA ARG A 838 -49.06 -0.01 -25.38
C ARG A 838 -48.17 0.84 -24.49
N LEU A 839 -47.92 2.09 -24.86
CA LEU A 839 -47.16 3.04 -24.03
C LEU A 839 -47.85 3.29 -22.67
N ARG A 840 -49.18 3.32 -22.62
CA ARG A 840 -49.96 3.42 -21.37
C ARG A 840 -49.75 2.27 -20.38
N GLN A 841 -49.24 1.12 -20.83
CA GLN A 841 -48.89 -0.01 -19.96
C GLN A 841 -47.50 0.16 -19.33
N CYS A 842 -46.73 1.16 -19.75
CA CYS A 842 -45.37 1.40 -19.30
C CYS A 842 -45.37 2.37 -18.09
N PRO A 843 -44.83 1.97 -16.92
CA PRO A 843 -44.96 2.75 -15.69
C PRO A 843 -44.49 4.20 -15.81
N VAL A 844 -43.36 4.43 -16.47
CA VAL A 844 -42.80 5.79 -16.66
C VAL A 844 -43.69 6.66 -17.57
N PHE A 845 -44.21 6.11 -18.67
CA PHE A 845 -45.11 6.85 -19.56
C PHE A 845 -46.43 7.19 -18.86
N ALA A 846 -47.02 6.20 -18.16
CA ALA A 846 -48.23 6.39 -17.39
C ALA A 846 -48.06 7.41 -16.26
N ASP A 847 -46.85 7.58 -15.73
CA ASP A 847 -46.54 8.62 -14.75
C ASP A 847 -46.46 10.02 -15.37
N PHE A 848 -45.78 10.18 -16.52
CA PHE A 848 -45.83 11.43 -17.29
C PHE A 848 -47.27 11.79 -17.71
N GLU A 849 -48.08 10.82 -18.13
CA GLU A 849 -49.47 11.06 -18.53
C GLU A 849 -50.34 11.52 -17.34
N ARG A 850 -50.20 10.86 -16.18
CA ARG A 850 -50.95 11.20 -14.96
C ARG A 850 -50.63 12.60 -14.43
N HIS A 851 -49.42 13.10 -14.67
CA HIS A 851 -49.00 14.47 -14.32
C HIS A 851 -49.29 15.50 -15.43
N GLY A 852 -50.01 15.14 -16.51
CA GLY A 852 -50.34 16.05 -17.60
C GLY A 852 -49.15 16.42 -18.51
N GLN A 853 -48.06 15.64 -18.44
CA GLN A 853 -46.81 15.89 -19.17
C GLN A 853 -46.74 15.15 -20.51
N VAL A 854 -47.84 14.59 -21.00
CA VAL A 854 -47.97 14.00 -22.33
C VAL A 854 -48.88 14.87 -23.20
N LEU A 855 -48.44 15.23 -24.40
CA LEU A 855 -49.25 15.90 -25.42
C LEU A 855 -49.64 14.90 -26.50
N LEU A 856 -50.94 14.67 -26.68
CA LEU A 856 -51.48 13.80 -27.71
C LEU A 856 -52.08 14.61 -28.87
N PRO A 857 -52.07 14.08 -30.11
CA PRO A 857 -52.68 14.72 -31.28
C PRO A 857 -54.22 14.82 -31.18
N THR A 858 -54.83 14.08 -30.26
CA THR A 858 -56.28 14.08 -29.99
C THR A 858 -56.71 15.13 -28.97
N ASP A 859 -55.75 15.77 -28.29
CA ASP A 859 -56.02 16.67 -27.18
C ASP A 859 -56.17 18.14 -27.61
N VAL A 860 -55.98 18.44 -28.90
CA VAL A 860 -55.86 19.80 -29.43
C VAL A 860 -56.71 20.02 -30.69
N GLY A 861 -57.30 21.21 -30.81
CA GLY A 861 -58.10 21.63 -31.97
C GLY A 861 -57.41 22.58 -32.95
N SER A 862 -56.30 23.22 -32.55
CA SER A 862 -55.60 24.25 -33.33
C SER A 862 -54.08 24.28 -33.06
N PRO A 863 -53.27 24.95 -33.92
CA PRO A 863 -51.83 25.10 -33.69
C PRO A 863 -51.52 25.89 -32.41
N ASP A 864 -52.31 26.91 -32.09
CA ASP A 864 -52.13 27.74 -30.89
C ASP A 864 -52.36 26.92 -29.60
N GLU A 865 -53.38 26.04 -29.60
CA GLU A 865 -53.60 25.12 -28.48
C GLU A 865 -52.47 24.09 -28.36
N PHE A 866 -51.93 23.62 -29.49
CA PHE A 866 -50.77 22.73 -29.50
C PHE A 866 -49.56 23.40 -28.82
N TYR A 867 -49.20 24.62 -29.23
CA TYR A 867 -48.07 25.34 -28.62
C TYR A 867 -48.32 25.69 -27.15
N ALA A 868 -49.56 26.01 -26.76
CA ALA A 868 -49.91 26.29 -25.37
C ALA A 868 -49.78 25.07 -24.44
N ARG A 869 -49.97 23.84 -24.95
CA ARG A 869 -49.72 22.60 -24.19
C ARG A 869 -48.25 22.16 -24.26
N LEU A 870 -47.57 22.38 -25.38
CA LEU A 870 -46.18 21.95 -25.64
C LEU A 870 -45.18 22.39 -24.55
N SER A 871 -45.33 23.58 -23.98
CA SER A 871 -44.45 24.08 -22.91
C SER A 871 -44.49 23.20 -21.65
N LYS A 872 -45.67 22.69 -21.28
CA LYS A 872 -45.89 21.87 -20.07
C LYS A 872 -45.59 20.38 -20.28
N SER A 873 -45.62 19.90 -21.53
CA SER A 873 -45.39 18.49 -21.84
C SER A 873 -43.91 18.11 -21.91
N ARG A 874 -43.58 16.90 -21.48
CA ARG A 874 -42.25 16.27 -21.56
C ARG A 874 -42.19 15.17 -22.62
N ILE A 875 -43.33 14.55 -22.95
CA ILE A 875 -43.50 13.64 -24.08
C ILE A 875 -44.56 14.23 -25.01
N ILE A 876 -44.30 14.22 -26.31
CA ILE A 876 -45.18 14.74 -27.36
C ILE A 876 -45.34 13.66 -28.42
N ILE A 877 -46.57 13.34 -28.79
CA ILE A 877 -46.85 12.42 -29.89
C ILE A 877 -47.37 13.22 -31.08
N VAL A 878 -46.69 13.12 -32.23
CA VAL A 878 -47.05 13.81 -33.47
C VAL A 878 -47.42 12.79 -34.54
N VAL A 879 -48.47 13.07 -35.31
CA VAL A 879 -49.11 12.08 -36.19
C VAL A 879 -49.40 12.71 -37.55
N GLU A 880 -48.95 12.04 -38.62
CA GLU A 880 -49.15 12.50 -40.00
C GLU A 880 -49.50 11.33 -40.93
N GLY A 881 -50.53 11.51 -41.76
CA GLY A 881 -50.83 10.61 -42.87
C GLY A 881 -50.31 11.20 -44.18
N ARG A 882 -49.23 10.64 -44.75
CA ARG A 882 -48.65 11.05 -46.04
C ARG A 882 -49.18 10.18 -47.17
N TYR A 883 -49.52 10.80 -48.30
CA TYR A 883 -50.17 10.14 -49.45
C TYR A 883 -49.53 8.78 -49.82
N ALA A 884 -48.32 8.82 -50.39
CA ALA A 884 -47.57 7.67 -50.83
C ALA A 884 -46.08 7.98 -50.80
N ASP A 885 -45.25 6.99 -50.47
CA ASP A 885 -43.81 7.10 -50.51
C ASP A 885 -43.30 6.87 -51.94
N THR A 886 -43.07 7.96 -52.67
CA THR A 886 -42.57 7.94 -54.05
C THR A 886 -41.11 7.47 -54.17
N THR A 887 -40.39 7.31 -53.06
CA THR A 887 -39.02 6.76 -53.05
C THR A 887 -38.98 5.23 -53.07
N THR A 888 -40.12 4.57 -52.79
CA THR A 888 -40.24 3.11 -52.79
C THR A 888 -40.86 2.56 -54.08
N VAL A 889 -40.13 1.66 -54.76
CA VAL A 889 -40.63 1.02 -55.99
C VAL A 889 -41.48 -0.21 -55.64
N ALA A 890 -42.79 -0.12 -55.90
CA ALA A 890 -43.73 -1.21 -55.70
C ALA A 890 -43.52 -2.34 -56.73
N LYS A 891 -42.78 -3.40 -56.38
CA LYS A 891 -42.74 -4.65 -57.14
C LYS A 891 -44.02 -5.44 -56.90
N ILE A 892 -45.04 -5.25 -57.73
CA ILE A 892 -46.30 -5.99 -57.69
C ILE A 892 -46.22 -7.15 -58.70
N PRO A 893 -46.09 -8.43 -58.28
CA PRO A 893 -46.41 -9.54 -59.15
C PRO A 893 -47.89 -9.49 -59.51
N SER A 894 -48.22 -9.66 -60.79
CA SER A 894 -49.60 -9.78 -61.23
C SER A 894 -50.30 -10.95 -60.52
N TYR A 895 -51.62 -10.86 -60.29
CA TYR A 895 -52.43 -11.91 -59.66
C TYR A 895 -52.52 -13.18 -60.55
N THR A 896 -51.43 -13.93 -60.70
CA THR A 896 -51.40 -15.20 -61.43
C THR A 896 -51.89 -16.32 -60.54
N ALA A 897 -53.19 -16.65 -60.65
CA ALA A 897 -53.86 -17.70 -59.88
C ALA A 897 -53.45 -19.15 -60.27
N THR A 898 -52.29 -19.35 -60.88
CA THR A 898 -51.97 -20.51 -61.74
C THR A 898 -51.01 -21.54 -61.14
N ARG A 899 -50.66 -21.45 -59.84
CA ARG A 899 -49.68 -22.37 -59.21
C ARG A 899 -50.02 -22.86 -57.79
N LEU A 900 -51.30 -23.10 -57.53
CA LEU A 900 -51.79 -23.83 -56.34
C LEU A 900 -52.42 -25.18 -56.74
N LEU A 901 -51.68 -25.98 -57.50
CA LEU A 901 -52.00 -27.38 -57.78
C LEU A 901 -51.12 -28.29 -56.91
N TYR A 902 -51.78 -29.16 -56.13
CA TYR A 902 -51.27 -30.34 -55.44
C TYR A 902 -49.84 -30.26 -54.85
N VAL A 903 -49.78 -29.99 -53.54
CA VAL A 903 -48.63 -30.32 -52.70
C VAL A 903 -49.14 -30.90 -51.38
N ASP A 904 -49.12 -32.23 -51.26
CA ASP A 904 -49.60 -32.97 -50.07
C ASP A 904 -48.57 -32.99 -48.91
N ASN A 905 -47.71 -31.97 -48.82
CA ASN A 905 -46.70 -31.85 -47.78
C ASN A 905 -46.67 -30.41 -47.20
N PRO A 906 -47.11 -30.21 -45.95
CA PRO A 906 -47.10 -28.90 -45.29
C PRO A 906 -45.71 -28.25 -45.16
N GLU A 907 -44.64 -29.03 -45.11
CA GLU A 907 -43.27 -28.53 -44.92
C GLU A 907 -42.62 -28.04 -46.22
N ALA A 908 -43.09 -28.51 -47.39
CA ALA A 908 -42.52 -28.16 -48.69
C ALA A 908 -42.75 -26.69 -49.09
N ILE A 909 -43.71 -26.00 -48.44
CA ILE A 909 -44.02 -24.58 -48.69
C ILE A 909 -42.86 -23.66 -48.21
N HIS A 910 -41.97 -24.13 -47.34
CA HIS A 910 -40.98 -23.29 -46.66
C HIS A 910 -39.76 -22.83 -47.47
N ARG A 911 -39.54 -23.28 -48.72
CA ARG A 911 -38.28 -22.98 -49.47
C ARG A 911 -38.42 -22.29 -50.83
N GLN A 912 -39.62 -21.96 -51.31
CA GLN A 912 -39.75 -21.35 -52.66
C GLN A 912 -40.86 -20.31 -52.84
N GLN A 913 -41.05 -19.41 -51.86
CA GLN A 913 -41.77 -18.14 -52.05
C GLN A 913 -41.06 -16.92 -51.42
N SER A 914 -39.80 -16.70 -51.79
CA SER A 914 -39.14 -15.40 -51.60
C SER A 914 -39.68 -14.38 -52.60
N GLY A 915 -40.89 -13.84 -52.35
CA GLY A 915 -41.52 -12.86 -53.24
C GLY A 915 -42.72 -12.09 -52.67
N ASP A 916 -43.74 -12.80 -52.15
CA ASP A 916 -45.07 -12.20 -51.98
C ASP A 916 -45.28 -11.40 -50.67
N TYR A 917 -44.33 -11.48 -49.73
CA TYR A 917 -44.45 -10.78 -48.45
C TYR A 917 -43.93 -9.33 -48.49
N PHE A 918 -42.84 -9.10 -49.23
CA PHE A 918 -42.10 -7.84 -49.24
C PHE A 918 -42.66 -6.78 -50.23
N SER A 919 -43.69 -7.12 -51.02
CA SER A 919 -44.21 -6.26 -52.09
C SER A 919 -45.13 -5.12 -51.62
N TYR A 920 -45.72 -5.23 -50.43
CA TYR A 920 -46.66 -4.23 -49.88
C TYR A 920 -46.16 -3.50 -48.61
N ASP A 921 -45.20 -4.10 -47.88
CA ASP A 921 -44.58 -3.50 -46.69
C ASP A 921 -43.75 -2.25 -47.02
N SER A 922 -43.36 -2.08 -48.29
CA SER A 922 -42.76 -0.85 -48.82
C SER A 922 -43.74 0.33 -48.96
N VAL A 923 -45.04 0.06 -49.13
CA VAL A 923 -46.02 1.08 -49.56
C VAL A 923 -47.23 1.27 -48.62
N ARG A 924 -47.45 0.40 -47.64
CA ARG A 924 -48.58 0.51 -46.69
C ARG A 924 -48.10 0.25 -45.26
N ARG A 925 -47.62 1.29 -44.59
CA ARG A 925 -46.88 1.17 -43.33
C ARG A 925 -47.13 2.33 -42.37
N VAL A 926 -46.78 2.11 -41.11
CA VAL A 926 -46.60 3.16 -40.10
C VAL A 926 -45.14 3.12 -39.67
N ASP A 927 -44.47 4.25 -39.84
CA ASP A 927 -43.08 4.52 -39.49
C ASP A 927 -43.07 5.25 -38.14
N VAL A 928 -42.27 4.79 -37.18
CA VAL A 928 -42.16 5.40 -35.85
C VAL A 928 -40.73 5.86 -35.60
N ALA A 929 -40.56 7.14 -35.28
CA ALA A 929 -39.27 7.74 -34.95
C ALA A 929 -39.37 8.52 -33.65
N ILE A 930 -38.32 8.45 -32.83
CA ILE A 930 -38.26 9.11 -31.54
C ILE A 930 -37.09 10.07 -31.54
N HIS A 931 -37.33 11.32 -31.16
CA HIS A 931 -36.34 12.39 -31.11
C HIS A 931 -36.39 13.07 -29.75
N ARG A 932 -35.26 13.14 -29.05
CA ARG A 932 -35.07 14.14 -28.01
C ARG A 932 -35.02 15.52 -28.69
N ILE A 933 -35.48 16.54 -27.99
CA ILE A 933 -35.38 17.95 -28.36
C ILE A 933 -35.12 18.79 -27.12
N HIS A 934 -34.44 19.92 -27.29
CA HIS A 934 -34.39 20.94 -26.25
C HIS A 934 -35.38 22.05 -26.59
N TYR A 935 -36.29 22.38 -25.68
CA TYR A 935 -37.20 23.51 -25.78
C TYR A 935 -36.64 24.66 -24.96
N SER A 936 -36.49 25.83 -25.58
CA SER A 936 -36.05 27.07 -24.94
C SER A 936 -36.72 28.28 -25.57
N GLY A 937 -37.37 29.12 -24.76
CA GLY A 937 -37.95 30.39 -25.21
C GLY A 937 -38.98 30.26 -26.32
N GLY A 938 -39.85 29.24 -26.24
CA GLY A 938 -40.87 28.95 -27.26
C GLY A 938 -40.35 28.17 -28.48
N MET A 939 -39.04 28.05 -28.66
CA MET A 939 -38.43 27.40 -29.81
C MET A 939 -37.98 25.97 -29.49
N LEU A 940 -38.11 25.07 -30.46
CA LEU A 940 -37.48 23.76 -30.43
C LEU A 940 -36.07 23.91 -31.01
N ARG A 941 -35.09 23.31 -30.34
CA ARG A 941 -33.68 23.32 -30.71
C ARG A 941 -33.16 21.90 -30.75
N ARG A 942 -32.13 21.69 -31.56
CA ARG A 942 -31.40 20.41 -31.61
C ARG A 942 -30.87 20.08 -30.20
N PRO A 943 -31.20 18.90 -29.63
CA PRO A 943 -30.57 18.51 -28.38
C PRO A 943 -29.08 18.30 -28.66
N VAL A 944 -28.22 18.66 -27.72
CA VAL A 944 -26.83 18.26 -27.83
C VAL A 944 -26.77 16.74 -27.57
N CYS A 945 -26.17 15.99 -28.50
CA CYS A 945 -26.11 14.52 -28.45
C CYS A 945 -24.89 14.01 -27.69
N GLY A 946 -24.64 14.72 -26.62
CA GLY A 946 -23.43 14.87 -25.83
C GLY A 946 -23.66 16.13 -24.97
N CYS A 947 -22.66 16.56 -24.24
CA CYS A 947 -22.87 17.59 -23.23
C CYS A 947 -22.92 19.02 -23.77
N ARG A 948 -23.83 19.84 -23.23
CA ARG A 948 -24.13 21.21 -23.69
C ARG A 948 -22.95 22.17 -23.54
N GLN A 949 -22.72 23.01 -24.56
CA GLN A 949 -22.18 24.37 -24.35
C GLN A 949 -23.31 25.32 -23.94
N GLY A 950 -22.96 26.40 -23.24
CA GLY A 950 -23.83 27.56 -23.05
C GLY A 950 -23.97 28.40 -24.33
N GLU A 951 -24.88 29.37 -24.28
CA GLU A 951 -24.95 30.49 -25.25
C GLU A 951 -23.80 31.48 -25.04
#